data_AF-A0A7Y7NN54-F1
#
_entry.id   AF-A0A7Y7NN54-F1
#
_cell.length_a   1.000
_cell.length_b   1.000
_cell.length_c   1.000
_cell.angle_alpha   90.00
_cell.angle_beta   90.00
_cell.angle_gamma   90.00
#
_symmetry.space_group_name_H-M   'P 1'
#
loop_
_entity.id
_entity.type
_entity.pdbx_description
1 polymer ?
#
loop_
_entity_poly.entity_id
_entity_poly.type
_entity_poly.pdbx_seq_one_letter_code
_entity_poly.pdbx_strand_id
1 'polypeptide(L)'
;MVSSTTRKIISLAISLLVVVISLTGVALGATTPAVSSPTRYTPGFKGAPGKMARDMAGNFYVTDFWGKQIVKLDSNLANPVYLPTSGRPSAVAALADGRLVVAMAKPTPKVVFYSPVNASEVSFAAPAYPLFNPNAVTVDASGNIYVLDSGNSSSDAVVVDPNFGRVRVYSSSGAYLYYFGTRTTSNSNFSVGGNFKLPAGIAYEKEANQVVVVDTLNGMLQYFTAWNNVSCDFVKAIGGTAGRTAASIGGSVTFYNPVDIAFEYSGTALYRAYVPQRGTNEVAVVDTDTAGGAYGTYLSVINGSTVTGADLKLPNAVSFEKTATGGVLYVGSDATSTAAANILKLSVAGGSVPPQTVAMTMSTVPPTSPSSPISVTVTTSPANPVTCTVNGSGTGVVITGGPATWNASLPLTSGNNHILCKSTLGGVTSFKEADTFLGALPPDSVGITLPAAGLYTNATSVTVSGTTGSANASVQLTNSLGGTVTAQSDASKNWSAVVNLLEGSNAITATAWKTGTTSASPTASVTVVADYTPPNMTGTVSFLNSGAVTNNAIQNIDGIVLDANLASVQVSVNGVTSVNVNVPSSSTVALGGNNTYFSAPVTLVRGSNTITVKATDKANNSTTFTRTVTLKPEAVGIAVALPADNSYMSAPGSVTASGASDAGLTSVNAAGTVVTPASGSWSTAAMNVTAGFGSYQFVASGAGLDTVTVKRTINTNATYQQVAITSPASDIATSATSFAISGTVPANSTIPQISINGAAAVNVGNYTLISGAFSHTVALAQGLNTVKIVSANGTTAVRNIILDTTAPDLGMQADSAPAPTIITGSLEPSAKLTAITANPGNVSIPLSIVTFDTYDGSGTVIWHANLSGYSYSTVDFTAADPAGNTTKLSYKKGIPTGDIDGDGVVRLADALAALRHVAGTDIIADPDKFFNGDVGGLINGRVARDGLIDIQDSVLILNKAYGLMNF
;
A
#
# COMPACT_ATOMS: atom_id res chain seq x y z
N MET A 1 -87.01 57.20 52.92
CA MET A 1 -85.54 57.31 52.79
C MET A 1 -84.96 56.21 53.69
N VAL A 2 -84.69 55.02 53.13
CA VAL A 2 -83.39 54.63 52.51
C VAL A 2 -82.30 54.75 53.59
N SER A 3 -81.59 53.71 54.03
CA SER A 3 -81.47 52.31 53.62
C SER A 3 -80.79 51.59 54.80
N SER A 4 -81.42 50.56 55.37
CA SER A 4 -80.74 49.53 56.17
C SER A 4 -80.79 48.15 55.51
N THR A 5 -81.44 48.06 54.34
CA THR A 5 -81.58 46.86 53.51
C THR A 5 -80.32 46.54 52.69
N THR A 6 -79.42 47.49 52.47
CA THR A 6 -78.29 47.26 51.54
C THR A 6 -77.19 46.36 52.12
N ARG A 7 -76.93 46.33 53.44
CA ARG A 7 -75.80 45.52 53.97
C ARG A 7 -76.12 44.04 54.24
N LYS A 8 -77.35 43.70 54.59
CA LYS A 8 -77.76 42.28 54.73
C LYS A 8 -78.10 41.63 53.39
N ILE A 9 -78.61 42.38 52.41
CA ILE A 9 -78.81 41.86 51.05
C ILE A 9 -77.47 41.66 50.34
N ILE A 10 -76.44 42.49 50.56
CA ILE A 10 -75.12 42.26 49.94
C ILE A 10 -74.40 41.05 50.57
N SER A 11 -74.50 40.81 51.88
CA SER A 11 -73.87 39.61 52.47
C SER A 11 -74.61 38.31 52.14
N LEU A 12 -75.94 38.35 52.02
CA LEU A 12 -76.72 37.20 51.55
C LEU A 12 -76.57 36.99 50.04
N ALA A 13 -76.48 38.06 49.24
CA ALA A 13 -76.22 37.98 47.80
C ALA A 13 -74.78 37.56 47.51
N ILE A 14 -73.77 38.00 48.27
CA ILE A 14 -72.38 37.52 48.11
C ILE A 14 -72.24 36.10 48.66
N SER A 15 -72.94 35.71 49.74
CA SER A 15 -72.91 34.30 50.18
C SER A 15 -73.69 33.39 49.23
N LEU A 16 -74.80 33.84 48.64
CA LEU A 16 -75.51 33.07 47.61
C LEU A 16 -74.72 33.05 46.29
N LEU A 17 -74.03 34.13 45.93
CA LEU A 17 -73.17 34.22 44.74
C LEU A 17 -71.86 33.44 44.92
N VAL A 18 -71.28 33.41 46.12
CA VAL A 18 -70.10 32.59 46.43
C VAL A 18 -70.50 31.13 46.57
N VAL A 19 -71.68 30.78 47.11
CA VAL A 19 -72.18 29.40 47.07
C VAL A 19 -72.53 28.96 45.65
N VAL A 20 -73.00 29.85 44.76
CA VAL A 20 -73.26 29.57 43.33
C VAL A 20 -71.98 29.55 42.47
N ILE A 21 -70.93 30.32 42.82
CA ILE A 21 -69.64 30.35 42.12
C ILE A 21 -68.63 29.33 42.69
N SER A 22 -68.82 28.85 43.92
CA SER A 22 -68.07 27.74 44.51
C SER A 22 -68.73 26.37 44.28
N LEU A 23 -69.78 26.29 43.45
CA LEU A 23 -70.01 25.06 42.68
C LEU A 23 -68.88 24.98 41.64
N THR A 24 -67.72 24.47 42.07
CA THR A 24 -66.80 23.77 41.16
C THR A 24 -67.67 22.84 40.33
N GLY A 25 -67.63 23.05 39.01
CA GLY A 25 -68.62 22.62 38.05
C GLY A 25 -69.30 21.31 38.42
N VAL A 26 -70.61 21.37 38.63
CA VAL A 26 -71.44 20.21 38.30
C VAL A 26 -71.09 19.90 36.85
N ALA A 27 -70.41 18.79 36.62
CA ALA A 27 -70.15 18.29 35.27
C ALA A 27 -71.52 18.15 34.61
N LEU A 28 -71.85 19.10 33.74
CA LEU A 28 -73.00 18.98 32.88
C LEU A 28 -72.66 17.84 31.93
N GLY A 29 -73.46 16.77 31.98
CA GLY A 29 -73.30 15.63 31.08
C GLY A 29 -73.18 16.11 29.64
N ALA A 30 -72.35 15.42 28.87
CA ALA A 30 -72.08 15.83 27.50
C ALA A 30 -73.36 15.87 26.67
N THR A 31 -73.49 16.90 25.83
CA THR A 31 -74.65 17.05 24.96
C THR A 31 -74.48 16.29 23.64
N THR A 32 -75.60 15.88 23.04
CA THR A 32 -75.63 15.29 21.71
C THR A 32 -74.99 16.24 20.67
N PRO A 33 -73.98 15.80 19.89
CA PRO A 33 -73.36 16.64 18.87
C PRO A 33 -74.31 16.91 17.69
N ALA A 34 -74.30 18.15 17.19
CA ALA A 34 -74.72 18.42 15.83
C ALA A 34 -73.64 17.90 14.86
N VAL A 35 -74.00 17.00 13.95
CA VAL A 35 -73.07 16.41 12.97
C VAL A 35 -73.56 16.73 11.56
N SER A 36 -72.67 17.22 10.69
CA SER A 36 -73.03 17.66 9.34
C SER A 36 -71.86 17.55 8.35
N SER A 37 -72.12 17.95 7.10
CA SER A 37 -71.12 18.11 6.04
C SER A 37 -70.26 16.87 5.75
N PRO A 38 -70.86 15.68 5.51
CA PRO A 38 -70.12 14.47 5.18
C PRO A 38 -69.33 14.65 3.89
N THR A 39 -68.02 14.42 3.95
CA THR A 39 -67.13 14.41 2.78
C THR A 39 -66.34 13.12 2.77
N ARG A 40 -66.28 12.43 1.63
CA ARG A 40 -65.56 11.16 1.50
C ARG A 40 -64.25 11.36 0.78
N TYR A 41 -63.19 10.80 1.36
CA TYR A 41 -61.88 10.79 0.74
C TYR A 41 -61.45 9.36 0.39
N THR A 42 -61.15 9.15 -0.89
CA THR A 42 -60.88 7.84 -1.49
C THR A 42 -59.53 7.87 -2.19
N PRO A 43 -58.40 7.73 -1.47
CA PRO A 43 -57.08 7.76 -2.09
C PRO A 43 -56.84 6.53 -2.97
N GLY A 44 -57.52 5.40 -2.68
CA GLY A 44 -57.36 4.14 -3.41
C GLY A 44 -56.95 2.97 -2.50
N PHE A 45 -57.49 2.92 -1.28
CA PHE A 45 -57.25 1.83 -0.33
C PHE A 45 -57.59 0.46 -0.94
N LYS A 46 -56.77 -0.56 -0.67
CA LYS A 46 -57.02 -1.92 -1.17
C LYS A 46 -58.00 -2.72 -0.31
N GLY A 47 -58.43 -2.18 0.83
CA GLY A 47 -59.63 -2.59 1.57
C GLY A 47 -59.99 -1.54 2.63
N ALA A 48 -60.83 -1.90 3.61
CA ALA A 48 -61.22 -0.98 4.68
C ALA A 48 -60.02 -0.25 5.30
N PRO A 49 -60.03 1.10 5.38
CA PRO A 49 -58.95 1.84 6.00
C PRO A 49 -58.81 1.41 7.47
N GLY A 50 -57.60 1.02 7.85
CA GLY A 50 -57.29 0.59 9.21
C GLY A 50 -57.10 1.77 10.17
N LYS A 51 -56.63 1.47 11.38
CA LYS A 51 -56.44 2.47 12.45
C LYS A 51 -55.60 3.64 11.92
N MET A 52 -55.93 4.84 12.37
CA MET A 52 -55.36 6.08 11.86
C MET A 52 -54.71 6.91 12.96
N ALA A 53 -53.61 7.58 12.63
CA ALA A 53 -52.92 8.51 13.52
C ALA A 53 -52.70 9.86 12.83
N ARG A 54 -52.44 10.89 13.64
CA ARG A 54 -52.01 12.20 13.16
C ARG A 54 -50.70 12.62 13.80
N ASP A 55 -49.86 13.28 13.03
CA ASP A 55 -48.70 14.00 13.57
C ASP A 55 -49.08 15.40 14.06
N MET A 56 -48.10 16.12 14.64
CA MET A 56 -48.29 17.49 15.13
C MET A 56 -48.62 18.51 14.03
N ALA A 57 -48.33 18.19 12.76
CA ALA A 57 -48.71 19.02 11.61
C ALA A 57 -50.12 18.72 11.09
N GLY A 58 -50.80 17.73 11.68
CA GLY A 58 -52.14 17.31 11.30
C GLY A 58 -52.19 16.36 10.11
N ASN A 59 -51.05 15.84 9.63
CA ASN A 59 -51.04 14.85 8.56
C ASN A 59 -51.62 13.53 9.08
N PHE A 60 -52.42 12.86 8.25
CA PHE A 60 -52.99 11.56 8.57
C PHE A 60 -52.08 10.44 8.10
N TYR A 61 -51.93 9.42 8.93
CA TYR A 61 -51.31 8.15 8.58
C TYR A 61 -52.37 7.07 8.77
N VAL A 62 -52.72 6.37 7.71
CA VAL A 62 -53.83 5.40 7.72
C VAL A 62 -53.33 4.07 7.21
N THR A 63 -53.51 3.01 7.98
CA THR A 63 -53.04 1.68 7.57
C THR A 63 -53.91 1.10 6.45
N ASP A 64 -53.28 0.59 5.40
CA ASP A 64 -53.92 -0.15 4.32
C ASP A 64 -53.45 -1.60 4.40
N PHE A 65 -54.21 -2.40 5.15
CA PHE A 65 -53.85 -3.77 5.50
C PHE A 65 -53.59 -4.64 4.26
N TRP A 66 -54.46 -4.55 3.26
CA TRP A 66 -54.35 -5.34 2.03
C TRP A 66 -53.35 -4.73 1.04
N GLY A 67 -53.16 -3.41 1.07
CA GLY A 67 -52.14 -2.70 0.30
C GLY A 67 -50.72 -2.87 0.84
N LYS A 68 -50.54 -3.42 2.05
CA LYS A 68 -49.24 -3.55 2.74
C LYS A 68 -48.52 -2.20 2.86
N GLN A 69 -49.27 -1.14 3.15
CA GLN A 69 -48.76 0.22 3.13
C GLN A 69 -49.46 1.10 4.16
N ILE A 70 -48.85 2.24 4.48
CA ILE A 70 -49.48 3.34 5.20
C ILE A 70 -49.77 4.44 4.18
N VAL A 71 -51.01 4.91 4.12
CA VAL A 71 -51.38 6.05 3.29
C VAL A 71 -51.22 7.31 4.13
N LYS A 72 -50.20 8.13 3.80
CA LYS A 72 -50.00 9.44 4.38
C LYS A 72 -50.79 10.48 3.60
N LEU A 73 -51.58 11.29 4.29
CA LEU A 73 -52.37 12.40 3.73
C LEU A 73 -52.02 13.67 4.47
N ASP A 74 -52.13 14.82 3.81
CA ASP A 74 -52.07 16.10 4.51
C ASP A 74 -53.29 16.33 5.41
N SER A 75 -53.26 17.41 6.19
CA SER A 75 -54.36 17.78 7.12
C SER A 75 -55.71 18.04 6.44
N ASN A 76 -55.73 18.22 5.11
CA ASN A 76 -56.95 18.37 4.33
C ASN A 76 -57.46 17.05 3.76
N LEU A 77 -56.85 15.91 4.13
CA LEU A 77 -57.04 14.61 3.48
C LEU A 77 -56.71 14.67 1.98
N ALA A 78 -55.66 15.38 1.58
CA ALA A 78 -55.21 15.44 0.20
C ALA A 78 -53.78 14.90 0.06
N ASN A 79 -53.30 14.88 -1.19
CA ASN A 79 -51.91 14.56 -1.56
C ASN A 79 -51.42 13.20 -0.99
N PRO A 80 -52.00 12.07 -1.43
CA PRO A 80 -51.66 10.77 -0.88
C PRO A 80 -50.24 10.36 -1.21
N VAL A 81 -49.49 9.98 -0.16
CA VAL A 81 -48.19 9.33 -0.26
C VAL A 81 -48.33 7.91 0.28
N TYR A 82 -47.97 6.93 -0.54
CA TYR A 82 -48.03 5.52 -0.21
C TYR A 82 -46.69 5.06 0.37
N LEU A 83 -46.69 4.79 1.67
CA LEU A 83 -45.52 4.38 2.43
C LEU A 83 -45.50 2.85 2.52
N PRO A 84 -44.67 2.14 1.74
CA PRO A 84 -44.67 0.69 1.72
C PRO A 84 -44.17 0.12 3.06
N THR A 85 -44.75 -1.00 3.48
CA THR A 85 -44.34 -1.70 4.71
C THR A 85 -44.00 -3.15 4.38
N SER A 86 -43.14 -3.78 5.18
CA SER A 86 -42.64 -5.14 4.94
C SER A 86 -43.67 -6.26 5.20
N GLY A 87 -44.87 -5.91 5.66
CA GLY A 87 -45.92 -6.80 6.13
C GLY A 87 -47.30 -6.14 6.01
N ARG A 88 -48.27 -6.59 6.80
CA ARG A 88 -49.64 -6.06 6.76
C ARG A 88 -49.87 -5.12 7.94
N PRO A 89 -49.89 -3.79 7.75
CA PRO A 89 -50.05 -2.87 8.86
C PRO A 89 -51.50 -2.95 9.38
N SER A 90 -51.66 -3.26 10.67
CA SER A 90 -52.96 -3.31 11.37
C SER A 90 -53.26 -1.99 12.07
N ALA A 91 -52.25 -1.34 12.64
CA ALA A 91 -52.39 -0.04 13.27
C ALA A 91 -51.13 0.82 13.22
N VAL A 92 -51.32 2.12 13.39
CA VAL A 92 -50.26 3.14 13.38
C VAL A 92 -50.49 4.15 14.51
N ALA A 93 -49.40 4.59 15.14
CA ALA A 93 -49.36 5.76 16.02
C ALA A 93 -48.23 6.70 15.56
N ALA A 94 -48.40 8.01 15.69
CA ALA A 94 -47.37 8.98 15.36
C ALA A 94 -46.67 9.45 16.65
N LEU A 95 -45.34 9.50 16.62
CA LEU A 95 -44.52 10.00 17.72
C LEU A 95 -44.20 11.48 17.52
N ALA A 96 -43.91 12.18 18.62
CA ALA A 96 -43.55 13.60 18.60
C ALA A 96 -42.26 13.90 17.82
N ASP A 97 -41.38 12.91 17.65
CA ASP A 97 -40.14 13.00 16.88
C ASP A 97 -40.34 12.77 15.36
N GLY A 98 -41.59 12.56 14.91
CA GLY A 98 -41.94 12.36 13.51
C GLY A 98 -41.83 10.91 13.02
N ARG A 99 -41.34 9.97 13.84
CA ARG A 99 -41.42 8.54 13.54
C ARG A 99 -42.85 8.03 13.75
N LEU A 100 -43.17 6.90 13.13
CA LEU A 100 -44.40 6.16 13.37
C LEU A 100 -44.09 4.88 14.16
N VAL A 101 -45.03 4.44 14.98
CA VAL A 101 -45.06 3.08 15.50
C VAL A 101 -46.09 2.31 14.71
N VAL A 102 -45.68 1.22 14.06
CA VAL A 102 -46.54 0.45 13.17
C VAL A 102 -46.66 -0.97 13.69
N ALA A 103 -47.89 -1.37 14.01
CA ALA A 103 -48.23 -2.74 14.32
C ALA A 103 -48.50 -3.51 13.01
N MET A 104 -47.85 -4.65 12.87
CA MET A 104 -47.93 -5.51 11.70
C MET A 104 -48.60 -6.82 12.09
N ALA A 105 -49.61 -7.24 11.33
CA ALA A 105 -50.33 -8.48 11.55
C ALA A 105 -49.69 -9.68 10.82
N LYS A 106 -50.26 -10.87 11.02
CA LYS A 106 -49.87 -12.10 10.32
C LYS A 106 -49.81 -11.92 8.78
N PRO A 107 -48.84 -12.55 8.10
CA PRO A 107 -48.01 -13.68 8.56
C PRO A 107 -46.74 -13.31 9.33
N THR A 108 -46.34 -12.03 9.35
CA THR A 108 -45.11 -11.56 9.99
C THR A 108 -45.43 -10.58 11.12
N PRO A 109 -46.03 -11.06 12.24
CA PRO A 109 -46.47 -10.17 13.31
C PRO A 109 -45.28 -9.50 13.99
N LYS A 110 -45.24 -8.17 13.95
CA LYS A 110 -44.18 -7.37 14.59
C LYS A 110 -44.66 -5.95 14.88
N VAL A 111 -43.89 -5.24 15.68
CA VAL A 111 -44.04 -3.80 15.88
C VAL A 111 -42.72 -3.14 15.48
N VAL A 112 -42.80 -2.07 14.70
CA VAL A 112 -41.63 -1.36 14.19
C VAL A 112 -41.74 0.12 14.48
N PHE A 113 -40.59 0.77 14.72
CA PHE A 113 -40.46 2.17 14.36
C PHE A 113 -40.36 2.26 12.85
N TYR A 114 -41.26 3.02 12.24
CA TYR A 114 -41.30 3.28 10.83
C TYR A 114 -40.96 4.74 10.58
N SER A 115 -39.97 4.99 9.74
CA SER A 115 -39.65 6.35 9.28
C SER A 115 -40.49 6.68 8.05
N PRO A 116 -41.43 7.64 8.12
CA PRO A 116 -42.20 8.06 6.96
C PRO A 116 -41.37 8.78 5.90
N VAL A 117 -40.11 9.10 6.18
CA VAL A 117 -39.19 9.79 5.27
C VAL A 117 -38.52 8.80 4.31
N ASN A 118 -37.97 7.70 4.84
CA ASN A 118 -37.14 6.76 4.07
C ASN A 118 -37.67 5.32 4.08
N ALA A 119 -38.90 5.12 4.56
CA ALA A 119 -39.54 3.80 4.70
C ALA A 119 -38.73 2.78 5.53
N SER A 120 -37.79 3.25 6.35
CA SER A 120 -36.98 2.38 7.21
C SER A 120 -37.83 1.82 8.34
N GLU A 121 -37.70 0.52 8.57
CA GLU A 121 -38.33 -0.20 9.66
C GLU A 121 -37.30 -0.70 10.65
N VAL A 122 -37.41 -0.26 11.90
CA VAL A 122 -36.62 -0.78 13.02
C VAL A 122 -37.57 -1.54 13.93
N SER A 123 -37.47 -2.87 13.92
CA SER A 123 -38.27 -3.72 14.79
C SER A 123 -37.99 -3.43 16.26
N PHE A 124 -39.04 -3.44 17.07
CA PHE A 124 -38.90 -3.46 18.52
C PHE A 124 -38.17 -4.75 18.91
N ALA A 125 -37.52 -4.74 20.08
CA ALA A 125 -36.91 -5.94 20.63
C ALA A 125 -37.97 -7.05 20.72
N ALA A 126 -37.75 -8.18 20.04
CA ALA A 126 -38.77 -9.19 19.80
C ALA A 126 -39.17 -9.90 21.10
N PRO A 127 -40.47 -9.93 21.46
CA PRO A 127 -40.98 -10.93 22.38
C PRO A 127 -40.99 -12.30 21.68
N ALA A 128 -40.29 -13.30 22.22
CA ALA A 128 -40.27 -14.65 21.66
C ALA A 128 -41.58 -15.40 21.96
N TYR A 129 -42.68 -15.05 21.29
CA TYR A 129 -43.99 -15.68 21.49
C TYR A 129 -44.69 -16.05 20.17
N PRO A 130 -45.00 -17.34 19.93
CA PRO A 130 -45.58 -17.82 18.68
C PRO A 130 -47.01 -17.34 18.42
N LEU A 131 -47.67 -16.74 19.41
CA LEU A 131 -49.05 -16.27 19.32
C LEU A 131 -49.19 -14.74 19.22
N PHE A 132 -48.09 -13.99 19.11
CA PHE A 132 -48.13 -12.52 18.99
C PHE A 132 -48.95 -12.08 17.77
N ASN A 133 -49.92 -11.20 17.97
CA ASN A 133 -50.73 -10.62 16.92
C ASN A 133 -51.14 -9.17 17.27
N PRO A 134 -50.25 -8.20 17.04
CA PRO A 134 -50.50 -6.81 17.37
C PRO A 134 -51.57 -6.23 16.42
N ASN A 135 -52.61 -5.65 17.00
CA ASN A 135 -53.80 -5.21 16.24
C ASN A 135 -54.14 -3.73 16.44
N ALA A 136 -53.70 -3.11 17.54
CA ALA A 136 -53.87 -1.69 17.80
C ALA A 136 -52.66 -1.14 18.56
N VAL A 137 -52.39 0.17 18.42
CA VAL A 137 -51.29 0.84 19.11
C VAL A 137 -51.70 2.24 19.53
N THR A 138 -51.28 2.67 20.72
CA THR A 138 -51.39 4.05 21.20
C THR A 138 -50.15 4.44 21.99
N VAL A 139 -49.98 5.74 22.25
CA VAL A 139 -48.82 6.30 22.94
C VAL A 139 -49.32 7.29 23.99
N ASP A 140 -48.81 7.18 25.23
CA ASP A 140 -49.16 8.12 26.30
C ASP A 140 -48.35 9.42 26.22
N ALA A 141 -48.66 10.37 27.12
CA ALA A 141 -47.98 11.67 27.19
C ALA A 141 -46.48 11.56 27.55
N SER A 142 -46.05 10.45 28.15
CA SER A 142 -44.64 10.20 28.50
C SER A 142 -43.87 9.48 27.38
N GLY A 143 -44.55 9.12 26.29
CA GLY A 143 -43.97 8.40 25.17
C GLY A 143 -43.92 6.88 25.37
N ASN A 144 -44.60 6.32 26.37
CA ASN A 144 -44.75 4.87 26.47
C ASN A 144 -45.75 4.38 25.42
N ILE A 145 -45.43 3.24 24.83
CA ILE A 145 -46.12 2.69 23.66
C ILE A 145 -46.91 1.46 24.11
N TYR A 146 -48.22 1.50 23.91
CA TYR A 146 -49.13 0.42 24.30
C TYR A 146 -49.60 -0.31 23.06
N VAL A 147 -49.22 -1.57 22.95
CA VAL A 147 -49.55 -2.44 21.83
C VAL A 147 -50.57 -3.45 22.28
N LEU A 148 -51.74 -3.43 21.65
CA LEU A 148 -52.78 -4.43 21.86
C LEU A 148 -52.43 -5.72 21.10
N ASP A 149 -51.99 -6.73 21.84
CA ASP A 149 -51.81 -8.09 21.36
C ASP A 149 -53.14 -8.87 21.44
N SER A 150 -53.77 -9.02 20.29
CA SER A 150 -55.04 -9.74 20.18
C SER A 150 -54.87 -11.28 20.27
N GLY A 151 -53.63 -11.79 20.19
CA GLY A 151 -53.34 -13.21 20.13
C GLY A 151 -53.87 -13.88 18.85
N ASN A 152 -53.95 -15.22 18.84
CA ASN A 152 -54.55 -15.93 17.70
C ASN A 152 -56.06 -15.63 17.59
N SER A 153 -56.47 -14.98 16.51
CA SER A 153 -57.86 -14.62 16.20
C SER A 153 -58.68 -15.75 15.60
N SER A 154 -58.05 -16.87 15.18
CA SER A 154 -58.71 -17.96 14.46
C SER A 154 -59.18 -19.14 15.32
N SER A 155 -58.98 -19.09 16.64
CA SER A 155 -59.38 -20.18 17.52
C SER A 155 -60.12 -19.69 18.75
N ASP A 156 -61.38 -20.10 18.88
CA ASP A 156 -62.09 -20.25 20.16
C ASP A 156 -61.38 -21.29 21.08
N ALA A 157 -60.32 -21.95 20.57
CA ALA A 157 -59.53 -22.91 21.31
C ALA A 157 -58.67 -22.25 22.41
N VAL A 158 -58.84 -22.84 23.58
CA VAL A 158 -58.27 -22.57 24.90
C VAL A 158 -56.74 -22.49 24.87
N VAL A 159 -56.20 -21.28 24.98
CA VAL A 159 -54.96 -21.04 25.75
C VAL A 159 -55.25 -19.84 26.65
N VAL A 160 -55.77 -20.12 27.84
CA VAL A 160 -55.74 -19.16 28.95
C VAL A 160 -54.33 -19.29 29.52
N ASP A 161 -53.42 -18.43 29.09
CA ASP A 161 -52.17 -18.26 29.82
C ASP A 161 -52.32 -17.01 30.70
N PRO A 162 -52.51 -17.17 32.02
CA PRO A 162 -52.62 -16.05 32.94
C PRO A 162 -51.33 -15.22 33.02
N ASN A 163 -50.20 -15.72 32.48
CA ASN A 163 -48.93 -15.01 32.44
C ASN A 163 -48.79 -14.10 31.22
N PHE A 164 -49.79 -14.02 30.33
CA PHE A 164 -49.69 -13.19 29.12
C PHE A 164 -50.78 -12.12 29.06
N GLY A 165 -50.35 -10.87 29.29
CA GLY A 165 -51.16 -9.69 29.06
C GLY A 165 -51.54 -9.51 27.60
N ARG A 166 -52.70 -8.89 27.39
CA ARG A 166 -53.22 -8.53 26.06
C ARG A 166 -52.76 -7.16 25.61
N VAL A 167 -52.29 -6.32 26.53
CA VAL A 167 -51.62 -5.07 26.20
C VAL A 167 -50.18 -5.19 26.63
N ARG A 168 -49.25 -4.93 25.70
CA ARG A 168 -47.81 -4.84 25.98
C ARG A 168 -47.39 -3.38 25.99
N VAL A 169 -46.60 -3.01 26.99
CA VAL A 169 -46.06 -1.67 27.18
C VAL A 169 -44.59 -1.68 26.78
N TYR A 170 -44.20 -0.71 25.97
CA TYR A 170 -42.82 -0.47 25.56
C TYR A 170 -42.44 0.97 25.88
N SER A 171 -41.15 1.20 26.08
CA SER A 171 -40.57 2.54 26.19
C SER A 171 -40.60 3.25 24.83
N SER A 172 -40.33 4.56 24.85
CA SER A 172 -40.16 5.38 23.65
C SER A 172 -39.01 4.93 22.73
N SER A 173 -38.07 4.12 23.23
CA SER A 173 -36.99 3.48 22.45
C SER A 173 -37.33 2.08 21.96
N GLY A 174 -38.53 1.56 22.23
CA GLY A 174 -39.01 0.26 21.77
C GLY A 174 -38.55 -0.92 22.64
N ALA A 175 -38.00 -0.66 23.82
CA ALA A 175 -37.70 -1.70 24.80
C ALA A 175 -38.98 -2.11 25.55
N TYR A 176 -39.19 -3.42 25.71
CA TYR A 176 -40.34 -3.97 26.44
C TYR A 176 -40.27 -3.60 27.92
N LEU A 177 -41.37 -3.10 28.48
CA LEU A 177 -41.46 -2.65 29.88
C LEU A 177 -42.38 -3.54 30.72
N TYR A 178 -43.60 -3.80 30.23
CA TYR A 178 -44.65 -4.43 31.03
C TYR A 178 -45.76 -5.04 30.17
N TYR A 179 -46.69 -5.76 30.79
CA TYR A 179 -47.92 -6.22 30.16
C TYR A 179 -49.07 -6.23 31.17
N PHE A 180 -50.31 -6.08 30.68
CA PHE A 180 -51.50 -6.20 31.54
C PHE A 180 -52.72 -6.77 30.82
N GLY A 181 -53.71 -7.16 31.64
CA GLY A 181 -54.94 -7.83 31.25
C GLY A 181 -54.78 -9.33 31.03
N THR A 182 -55.86 -10.01 30.66
CA THR A 182 -55.90 -11.46 30.48
C THR A 182 -56.96 -11.83 29.43
N ARG A 183 -56.69 -12.85 28.60
CA ARG A 183 -57.67 -13.41 27.66
C ARG A 183 -58.59 -14.38 28.39
N THR A 184 -59.90 -14.14 28.40
CA THR A 184 -60.88 -15.12 28.87
C THR A 184 -61.48 -15.91 27.71
N THR A 185 -61.69 -17.21 27.93
CA THR A 185 -62.32 -18.14 26.97
C THR A 185 -63.79 -18.40 27.30
N SER A 186 -64.17 -18.33 28.58
CA SER A 186 -65.56 -18.53 28.99
C SER A 186 -66.37 -17.25 28.96
N ASN A 187 -67.62 -17.43 28.58
CA ASN A 187 -68.71 -16.48 28.62
C ASN A 187 -69.25 -16.27 30.06
N SER A 188 -68.40 -16.34 31.11
CA SER A 188 -68.87 -16.31 32.50
C SER A 188 -68.07 -15.49 33.52
N ASN A 189 -66.94 -14.87 33.18
CA ASN A 189 -66.15 -14.03 34.11
C ASN A 189 -65.88 -12.60 33.57
N PHE A 190 -66.95 -11.84 33.37
CA PHE A 190 -66.91 -10.47 32.83
C PHE A 190 -66.85 -9.37 33.90
N SER A 191 -66.88 -9.76 35.19
CA SER A 191 -67.00 -8.84 36.32
C SER A 191 -65.64 -8.37 36.88
N VAL A 192 -64.53 -8.83 36.28
CA VAL A 192 -63.17 -8.49 36.72
C VAL A 192 -62.50 -7.66 35.63
N GLY A 193 -62.15 -6.41 35.96
CA GLY A 193 -61.40 -5.53 35.08
C GLY A 193 -60.09 -6.17 34.64
N GLY A 194 -59.71 -5.98 33.38
CA GLY A 194 -58.54 -6.63 32.78
C GLY A 194 -58.83 -7.89 31.97
N ASN A 195 -60.05 -8.44 32.02
CA ASN A 195 -60.44 -9.58 31.20
C ASN A 195 -60.93 -9.14 29.82
N PHE A 196 -60.23 -9.53 28.75
CA PHE A 196 -60.55 -9.13 27.38
C PHE A 196 -61.05 -10.29 26.52
N LYS A 197 -62.00 -10.02 25.60
CA LYS A 197 -62.51 -10.93 24.57
C LYS A 197 -62.45 -10.30 23.16
N LEU A 198 -61.41 -10.71 22.42
CA LEU A 198 -61.05 -10.17 21.09
C LEU A 198 -61.01 -8.63 21.07
N PRO A 199 -60.22 -7.97 21.92
CA PRO A 199 -60.10 -6.53 21.88
C PRO A 199 -59.48 -6.08 20.55
N ALA A 200 -59.98 -4.99 19.97
CA ALA A 200 -59.58 -4.51 18.64
C ALA A 200 -59.13 -3.05 18.56
N GLY A 201 -59.33 -2.27 19.64
CA GLY A 201 -58.94 -0.86 19.70
C GLY A 201 -58.24 -0.53 21.01
N ILE A 202 -57.34 0.45 20.96
CA ILE A 202 -56.68 1.01 22.15
C ILE A 202 -56.44 2.50 21.93
N ALA A 203 -56.71 3.32 22.93
CA ALA A 203 -56.50 4.77 22.86
C ALA A 203 -56.01 5.32 24.19
N TYR A 204 -55.29 6.43 24.14
CA TYR A 204 -54.87 7.19 25.32
C TYR A 204 -55.84 8.34 25.59
N GLU A 205 -56.38 8.35 26.80
CA GLU A 205 -57.21 9.42 27.36
C GLU A 205 -56.29 10.35 28.17
N LYS A 206 -56.24 11.62 27.78
CA LYS A 206 -55.16 12.53 28.19
C LYS A 206 -55.48 13.36 29.43
N GLU A 207 -56.75 13.48 29.84
CA GLU A 207 -57.14 14.24 31.02
C GLU A 207 -56.79 13.48 32.29
N ALA A 208 -57.23 12.23 32.41
CA ALA A 208 -57.02 11.39 33.57
C ALA A 208 -55.78 10.48 33.44
N ASN A 209 -55.01 10.63 32.34
CA ASN A 209 -53.82 9.83 32.04
C ASN A 209 -54.13 8.31 32.05
N GLN A 210 -55.10 7.92 31.23
CA GLN A 210 -55.64 6.56 31.17
C GLN A 210 -55.45 5.92 29.80
N VAL A 211 -55.27 4.60 29.80
CA VAL A 211 -55.26 3.78 28.58
C VAL A 211 -56.58 3.03 28.48
N VAL A 212 -57.27 3.18 27.35
CA VAL A 212 -58.59 2.63 27.13
C VAL A 212 -58.51 1.51 26.12
N VAL A 213 -58.91 0.31 26.51
CA VAL A 213 -58.97 -0.88 25.66
C VAL A 213 -60.41 -1.11 25.22
N VAL A 214 -60.61 -1.17 23.90
CA VAL A 214 -61.90 -1.47 23.27
C VAL A 214 -62.05 -2.98 23.16
N ASP A 215 -62.85 -3.54 24.06
CA ASP A 215 -63.08 -4.96 24.21
C ASP A 215 -64.28 -5.43 23.39
N THR A 216 -64.01 -5.75 22.12
CA THR A 216 -65.02 -5.86 21.06
C THR A 216 -66.12 -6.89 21.35
N LEU A 217 -65.79 -8.13 21.73
CA LEU A 217 -66.85 -9.14 21.93
C LEU A 217 -67.50 -9.07 23.31
N ASN A 218 -66.90 -8.36 24.26
CA ASN A 218 -67.58 -8.04 25.50
C ASN A 218 -68.46 -6.79 25.37
N GLY A 219 -68.28 -6.00 24.31
CA GLY A 219 -68.99 -4.75 24.10
C GLY A 219 -68.65 -3.74 25.19
N MET A 220 -67.39 -3.66 25.61
CA MET A 220 -66.94 -2.80 26.71
C MET A 220 -65.78 -1.90 26.29
N LEU A 221 -65.71 -0.72 26.90
CA LEU A 221 -64.55 0.15 26.92
C LEU A 221 -63.92 0.06 28.30
N GLN A 222 -62.75 -0.55 28.44
CA GLN A 222 -62.08 -0.75 29.72
C GLN A 222 -60.94 0.26 29.90
N TYR A 223 -60.98 1.04 30.98
CA TYR A 223 -60.01 2.08 31.31
C TYR A 223 -59.00 1.56 32.32
N PHE A 224 -57.72 1.85 32.10
CA PHE A 224 -56.60 1.51 32.96
C PHE A 224 -55.76 2.75 33.23
N THR A 225 -55.03 2.80 34.34
CA THR A 225 -54.00 3.83 34.53
C THR A 225 -52.90 3.69 33.47
N ALA A 226 -52.29 4.79 33.07
CA ALA A 226 -51.04 4.72 32.32
C ALA A 226 -49.93 4.07 33.15
N TRP A 227 -48.91 3.56 32.46
CA TRP A 227 -47.74 2.92 33.04
C TRP A 227 -47.01 3.84 34.01
N ASN A 228 -46.94 3.43 35.27
CA ASN A 228 -46.31 4.19 36.36
C ASN A 228 -44.95 3.61 36.78
N ASN A 229 -44.30 2.81 35.92
CA ASN A 229 -43.12 1.98 36.21
C ASN A 229 -43.36 0.72 37.05
N VAL A 230 -44.60 0.43 37.48
CA VAL A 230 -44.93 -0.74 38.30
C VAL A 230 -46.13 -1.52 37.76
N SER A 231 -47.25 -0.85 37.45
CA SER A 231 -48.50 -1.46 36.98
C SER A 231 -49.28 -0.57 36.02
N CYS A 232 -50.30 -1.16 35.38
CA CYS A 232 -51.40 -0.46 34.72
C CYS A 232 -52.70 -1.00 35.33
N ASP A 233 -53.26 -0.30 36.32
CA ASP A 233 -54.36 -0.80 37.14
C ASP A 233 -55.71 -0.49 36.49
N PHE A 234 -56.67 -1.41 36.61
CA PHE A 234 -58.04 -1.19 36.10
C PHE A 234 -58.72 -0.05 36.86
N VAL A 235 -59.32 0.89 36.13
CA VAL A 235 -60.02 2.05 36.68
C VAL A 235 -61.53 1.86 36.62
N LYS A 236 -62.08 1.71 35.40
CA LYS A 236 -63.52 1.63 35.15
C LYS A 236 -63.81 0.92 33.83
N ALA A 237 -65.04 0.50 33.61
CA ALA A 237 -65.52 0.05 32.32
C ALA A 237 -66.83 0.76 31.95
N ILE A 238 -67.02 1.05 30.66
CA ILE A 238 -68.26 1.59 30.10
C ILE A 238 -68.85 0.57 29.12
N GLY A 239 -70.13 0.26 29.31
CA GLY A 239 -70.93 -0.63 28.48
C GLY A 239 -70.86 -2.11 28.86
N GLY A 240 -71.50 -2.96 28.06
CA GLY A 240 -71.50 -4.42 28.21
C GLY A 240 -72.57 -5.11 27.35
N THR A 241 -72.50 -6.45 27.26
CA THR A 241 -73.55 -7.25 26.60
C THR A 241 -74.86 -7.23 27.40
N ALA A 242 -76.02 -7.13 26.74
CA ALA A 242 -77.34 -7.05 27.36
C ALA A 242 -77.58 -8.10 28.48
N GLY A 243 -78.15 -7.67 29.61
CA GLY A 243 -78.52 -8.51 30.76
C GLY A 243 -77.48 -8.63 31.89
N ARG A 244 -76.53 -7.68 32.02
CA ARG A 244 -75.40 -7.77 32.97
C ARG A 244 -75.29 -6.51 33.82
N THR A 245 -75.42 -6.64 35.14
CA THR A 245 -75.27 -5.55 36.13
C THR A 245 -74.19 -5.92 37.15
N ALA A 246 -73.11 -5.14 37.23
CA ALA A 246 -72.16 -5.19 38.35
C ALA A 246 -71.94 -3.76 38.85
N ALA A 247 -71.86 -3.56 40.17
CA ALA A 247 -71.85 -2.25 40.82
C ALA A 247 -70.64 -1.35 40.48
N SER A 248 -69.58 -1.91 39.86
CA SER A 248 -68.39 -1.21 39.37
C SER A 248 -68.37 -1.03 37.84
N ILE A 249 -69.42 -1.47 37.15
CA ILE A 249 -69.66 -1.29 35.71
C ILE A 249 -70.84 -0.34 35.58
N GLY A 250 -70.57 0.90 35.21
CA GLY A 250 -71.64 1.86 34.98
C GLY A 250 -72.17 1.79 33.56
N GLY A 251 -73.42 2.21 33.41
CA GLY A 251 -73.92 2.83 32.18
C GLY A 251 -74.73 1.96 31.24
N SER A 252 -75.95 2.41 30.95
CA SER A 252 -76.99 1.84 30.08
C SER A 252 -76.63 1.71 28.59
N VAL A 253 -75.35 1.61 28.23
CA VAL A 253 -74.86 1.59 26.84
C VAL A 253 -74.52 0.16 26.40
N THR A 254 -75.19 -0.33 25.37
CA THR A 254 -74.85 -1.62 24.75
C THR A 254 -74.06 -1.36 23.47
N PHE A 255 -72.81 -1.80 23.42
CA PHE A 255 -72.00 -1.71 22.20
C PHE A 255 -72.10 -2.99 21.35
N TYR A 256 -72.21 -2.83 20.04
CA TYR A 256 -72.29 -3.92 19.07
C TYR A 256 -70.98 -4.04 18.27
N ASN A 257 -70.07 -4.88 18.78
CA ASN A 257 -68.71 -5.06 18.25
C ASN A 257 -67.98 -3.72 18.04
N PRO A 258 -67.72 -2.96 19.13
CA PRO A 258 -66.92 -1.74 19.06
C PRO A 258 -65.47 -2.07 18.68
N VAL A 259 -64.85 -1.27 17.81
CA VAL A 259 -63.52 -1.62 17.26
C VAL A 259 -62.44 -0.56 17.43
N ASP A 260 -62.81 0.67 17.78
CA ASP A 260 -61.89 1.77 18.01
C ASP A 260 -62.57 2.84 18.88
N ILE A 261 -61.82 3.85 19.32
CA ILE A 261 -62.37 4.95 20.10
C ILE A 261 -61.58 6.25 19.89
N ALA A 262 -62.28 7.38 19.78
CA ALA A 262 -61.68 8.71 19.78
C ALA A 262 -62.38 9.60 20.81
N PHE A 263 -61.61 10.48 21.45
CA PHE A 263 -62.09 11.37 22.51
C PHE A 263 -62.23 12.81 22.01
N GLU A 264 -63.32 13.46 22.40
CA GLU A 264 -63.49 14.90 22.33
C GLU A 264 -63.31 15.52 23.71
N TYR A 265 -62.60 16.64 23.74
CA TYR A 265 -62.31 17.40 24.95
C TYR A 265 -62.91 18.79 24.87
N SER A 266 -63.47 19.27 25.98
CA SER A 266 -63.86 20.65 26.21
C SER A 266 -62.75 21.34 27.00
N GLY A 267 -61.88 22.08 26.32
CA GLY A 267 -60.61 22.52 26.90
C GLY A 267 -59.71 21.31 27.18
N THR A 268 -59.33 21.12 28.44
CA THR A 268 -58.57 19.94 28.89
C THR A 268 -59.47 18.81 29.38
N ALA A 269 -60.76 19.07 29.62
CA ALA A 269 -61.68 18.10 30.19
C ALA A 269 -62.24 17.15 29.12
N LEU A 270 -62.24 15.86 29.40
CA LEU A 270 -62.85 14.83 28.58
C LEU A 270 -64.36 15.09 28.52
N TYR A 271 -64.88 15.25 27.32
CA TYR A 271 -66.28 15.59 27.11
C TYR A 271 -67.07 14.37 26.63
N ARG A 272 -66.72 13.79 25.48
CA ARG A 272 -67.42 12.61 24.94
C ARG A 272 -66.48 11.72 24.14
N ALA A 273 -66.92 10.49 23.88
CA ALA A 273 -66.23 9.55 23.02
C ALA A 273 -67.05 9.17 21.79
N TYR A 274 -66.32 8.86 20.71
CA TYR A 274 -66.83 8.34 19.46
C TYR A 274 -66.34 6.91 19.27
N VAL A 275 -67.28 5.97 19.12
CA VAL A 275 -66.99 4.53 19.13
C VAL A 275 -67.57 3.88 17.86
N PRO A 276 -66.77 3.62 16.83
CA PRO A 276 -67.22 2.86 15.66
C PRO A 276 -67.61 1.43 16.03
N GLN A 277 -68.79 1.03 15.55
CA GLN A 277 -69.41 -0.26 15.82
C GLN A 277 -69.57 -1.04 14.51
N ARG A 278 -68.90 -2.20 14.41
CA ARG A 278 -69.03 -3.06 13.23
C ARG A 278 -70.36 -3.82 13.19
N GLY A 279 -70.95 -4.12 14.35
CA GLY A 279 -72.18 -4.89 14.42
C GLY A 279 -73.39 -4.14 13.83
N THR A 280 -73.41 -2.82 13.99
CA THR A 280 -74.52 -1.94 13.55
C THR A 280 -74.14 -0.99 12.41
N ASN A 281 -72.88 -0.97 11.96
CA ASN A 281 -72.37 -0.05 10.93
C ASN A 281 -72.63 1.43 11.27
N GLU A 282 -72.31 1.84 12.49
CA GLU A 282 -72.50 3.21 12.97
C GLU A 282 -71.35 3.64 13.89
N VAL A 283 -71.29 4.92 14.23
CA VAL A 283 -70.47 5.42 15.34
C VAL A 283 -71.37 5.78 16.50
N ALA A 284 -71.22 5.10 17.64
CA ALA A 284 -71.87 5.51 18.88
C ALA A 284 -71.19 6.76 19.44
N VAL A 285 -72.00 7.73 19.87
CA VAL A 285 -71.55 8.90 20.62
C VAL A 285 -71.92 8.69 22.07
N VAL A 286 -70.91 8.73 22.95
CA VAL A 286 -71.03 8.30 24.33
C VAL A 286 -70.53 9.43 25.23
N ASP A 287 -71.35 9.81 26.20
CA ASP A 287 -70.90 10.60 27.32
C ASP A 287 -70.01 9.74 28.20
N THR A 288 -68.77 10.15 28.42
CA THR A 288 -67.77 9.36 29.16
C THR A 288 -67.69 9.69 30.64
N ASP A 289 -68.39 10.74 31.08
CA ASP A 289 -68.43 11.23 32.45
C ASP A 289 -69.88 11.37 32.93
N THR A 290 -70.19 10.94 34.15
CA THR A 290 -71.46 11.35 34.78
C THR A 290 -71.20 11.78 36.21
N ALA A 291 -71.60 13.01 36.51
CA ALA A 291 -71.80 13.45 37.89
C ALA A 291 -72.85 12.52 38.53
N GLY A 292 -72.41 11.56 39.36
CA GLY A 292 -73.32 10.67 40.10
C GLY A 292 -72.94 9.18 40.15
N GLY A 293 -71.81 8.75 39.56
CA GLY A 293 -71.33 7.37 39.69
C GLY A 293 -71.95 6.37 38.72
N ALA A 294 -72.65 6.82 37.67
CA ALA A 294 -73.19 5.98 36.60
C ALA A 294 -72.32 6.08 35.34
N TYR A 295 -71.23 5.31 35.25
CA TYR A 295 -70.27 5.40 34.14
C TYR A 295 -70.89 5.24 32.74
N GLY A 296 -71.09 6.32 31.97
CA GLY A 296 -71.38 6.25 30.54
C GLY A 296 -72.86 6.33 30.12
N THR A 297 -73.17 7.23 29.19
CA THR A 297 -74.53 7.42 28.64
C THR A 297 -74.53 7.48 27.11
N TYR A 298 -75.53 6.87 26.46
CA TYR A 298 -75.68 6.91 25.00
C TYR A 298 -76.27 8.24 24.58
N LEU A 299 -75.53 9.05 23.81
CA LEU A 299 -75.98 10.37 23.38
C LEU A 299 -76.64 10.35 22.01
N SER A 300 -76.05 9.64 21.05
CA SER A 300 -76.57 9.48 19.69
C SER A 300 -75.80 8.42 18.91
N VAL A 301 -76.25 8.17 17.68
CA VAL A 301 -75.49 7.44 16.65
C VAL A 301 -75.24 8.34 15.46
N ILE A 302 -74.16 8.04 14.75
CA ILE A 302 -73.84 8.62 13.45
C ILE A 302 -73.84 7.48 12.42
N ASN A 303 -74.81 7.53 11.51
CA ASN A 303 -74.98 6.65 10.37
C ASN A 303 -75.79 7.37 9.27
N GLY A 304 -76.02 6.74 8.12
CA GLY A 304 -76.77 7.33 7.02
C GLY A 304 -78.22 7.71 7.35
N SER A 305 -78.80 7.06 8.37
CA SER A 305 -80.16 7.31 8.86
C SER A 305 -80.26 8.59 9.69
N THR A 306 -79.19 8.93 10.42
CA THR A 306 -79.14 10.07 11.36
C THR A 306 -78.46 11.30 10.76
N VAL A 307 -77.50 11.09 9.85
CA VAL A 307 -76.82 12.14 9.11
C VAL A 307 -76.78 11.72 7.64
N THR A 308 -77.56 12.38 6.79
CA THR A 308 -77.64 12.06 5.36
C THR A 308 -76.25 12.07 4.72
N GLY A 309 -75.86 10.95 4.10
CA GLY A 309 -74.53 10.78 3.48
C GLY A 309 -73.45 10.22 4.40
N ALA A 310 -73.75 10.00 5.68
CA ALA A 310 -72.85 9.37 6.66
C ALA A 310 -73.02 7.84 6.72
N ASP A 311 -73.39 7.20 5.61
CA ASP A 311 -73.44 5.74 5.50
C ASP A 311 -72.07 5.10 5.78
N LEU A 312 -72.05 4.08 6.63
CA LEU A 312 -70.84 3.34 7.00
C LEU A 312 -71.03 1.86 6.67
N LYS A 313 -69.92 1.18 6.42
CA LYS A 313 -69.87 -0.28 6.29
C LYS A 313 -68.62 -0.78 6.98
N LEU A 314 -68.81 -1.67 7.95
CA LEU A 314 -67.74 -2.24 8.77
C LEU A 314 -66.73 -1.16 9.24
N PRO A 315 -67.20 -0.07 9.88
CA PRO A 315 -66.30 1.02 10.28
C PRO A 315 -65.19 0.47 11.16
N ASN A 316 -63.95 0.87 10.89
CA ASN A 316 -62.76 0.21 11.47
C ASN A 316 -61.83 1.13 12.26
N ALA A 317 -61.91 2.44 12.00
CA ALA A 317 -61.04 3.44 12.60
C ALA A 317 -61.84 4.72 12.86
N VAL A 318 -61.45 5.44 13.92
CA VAL A 318 -62.00 6.76 14.21
C VAL A 318 -60.90 7.70 14.68
N SER A 319 -60.99 8.97 14.31
CA SER A 319 -60.15 10.03 14.85
C SER A 319 -60.95 11.32 14.98
N PHE A 320 -60.74 12.05 16.06
CA PHE A 320 -61.42 13.31 16.32
C PHE A 320 -60.41 14.46 16.42
N GLU A 321 -60.66 15.56 15.71
CA GLU A 321 -59.94 16.82 15.85
C GLU A 321 -60.80 17.85 16.56
N LYS A 322 -60.28 18.51 17.59
CA LYS A 322 -60.88 19.74 18.07
C LYS A 322 -60.44 20.89 17.17
N THR A 323 -61.37 21.69 16.68
CA THR A 323 -61.11 22.95 15.97
C THR A 323 -61.59 24.14 16.79
N ALA A 324 -61.29 25.36 16.33
CA ALA A 324 -61.72 26.58 17.01
C ALA A 324 -63.26 26.67 17.14
N THR A 325 -64.01 26.27 16.12
CA THR A 325 -65.47 26.39 16.07
C THR A 325 -66.23 25.14 16.52
N GLY A 326 -65.55 24.00 16.68
CA GLY A 326 -66.20 22.72 16.98
C GLY A 326 -65.18 21.59 16.92
N GLY A 327 -65.46 20.55 16.14
CA GLY A 327 -64.49 19.52 15.82
C GLY A 327 -64.74 18.86 14.48
N VAL A 328 -63.86 17.96 14.08
CA VAL A 328 -63.98 17.17 12.87
C VAL A 328 -63.74 15.71 13.20
N LEU A 329 -64.72 14.88 12.85
CA LEU A 329 -64.68 13.44 13.05
C LEU A 329 -64.30 12.76 11.74
N TYR A 330 -63.34 11.86 11.81
CA TYR A 330 -62.86 11.05 10.70
C TYR A 330 -63.17 9.59 10.99
N VAL A 331 -63.83 8.90 10.06
CA VAL A 331 -64.24 7.51 10.23
C VAL A 331 -63.79 6.70 9.01
N GLY A 332 -62.99 5.66 9.24
CA GLY A 332 -62.62 4.72 8.19
C GLY A 332 -63.75 3.74 7.92
N SER A 333 -64.25 3.69 6.68
CA SER A 333 -65.32 2.79 6.23
C SER A 333 -64.85 1.89 5.10
N ASP A 334 -65.31 0.64 5.11
CA ASP A 334 -65.12 -0.30 4.00
C ASP A 334 -65.97 0.09 2.79
N ALA A 335 -65.73 -0.59 1.66
CA ALA A 335 -66.48 -0.41 0.44
C ALA A 335 -67.96 -0.82 0.62
N THR A 336 -68.86 0.04 0.18
CA THR A 336 -70.28 -0.27 -0.04
C THR A 336 -70.51 -0.57 -1.52
N SER A 337 -71.72 -0.98 -1.89
CA SER A 337 -72.11 -1.06 -3.31
C SER A 337 -72.07 0.30 -4.03
N THR A 338 -71.98 1.41 -3.28
CA THR A 338 -72.09 2.79 -3.79
C THR A 338 -70.83 3.62 -3.59
N ALA A 339 -69.85 3.14 -2.82
CA ALA A 339 -68.61 3.87 -2.53
C ALA A 339 -67.45 2.90 -2.29
N ALA A 340 -66.28 3.22 -2.83
CA ALA A 340 -65.05 2.53 -2.48
C ALA A 340 -64.64 2.81 -1.01
N ALA A 341 -63.75 1.97 -0.48
CA ALA A 341 -63.17 2.12 0.85
C ALA A 341 -62.61 3.54 1.04
N ASN A 342 -63.04 4.23 2.10
CA ASN A 342 -62.84 5.67 2.25
C ASN A 342 -62.70 6.12 3.71
N ILE A 343 -62.19 7.34 3.87
CA ILE A 343 -62.27 8.09 5.12
C ILE A 343 -63.44 9.06 4.98
N LEU A 344 -64.46 8.90 5.82
CA LEU A 344 -65.57 9.82 5.95
C LEU A 344 -65.18 10.93 6.94
N LYS A 345 -65.15 12.17 6.46
CA LYS A 345 -64.94 13.40 7.26
C LYS A 345 -66.30 14.02 7.56
N LEU A 346 -66.56 14.32 8.83
CA LEU A 346 -67.79 14.91 9.34
C LEU A 346 -67.47 16.14 10.19
N SER A 347 -68.22 17.21 10.01
CA SER A 347 -68.19 18.35 10.93
C SER A 347 -68.96 18.00 12.19
N VAL A 348 -68.37 18.28 13.36
CA VAL A 348 -69.00 18.16 14.67
C VAL A 348 -69.13 19.56 15.26
N ALA A 349 -70.34 19.95 15.65
CA ALA A 349 -70.67 21.25 16.21
C ALA A 349 -70.16 22.45 15.37
N GLY A 350 -70.16 22.34 14.04
CA GLY A 350 -69.72 23.41 13.13
C GLY A 350 -68.20 23.53 12.96
N GLY A 351 -67.42 22.52 13.37
CA GLY A 351 -65.98 22.47 13.14
C GLY A 351 -65.61 22.34 11.66
N SER A 352 -64.66 23.14 11.19
CA SER A 352 -64.01 23.00 9.88
C SER A 352 -62.49 23.07 10.00
N VAL A 353 -61.76 22.47 9.06
CA VAL A 353 -60.29 22.61 8.92
C VAL A 353 -60.03 23.65 7.81
N PRO A 354 -59.35 24.78 8.07
CA PRO A 354 -59.04 25.76 7.03
C PRO A 354 -57.97 25.23 6.05
N PRO A 355 -58.08 25.49 4.73
CA PRO A 355 -56.98 25.22 3.80
C PRO A 355 -55.83 26.19 4.08
N GLN A 356 -54.63 25.68 4.36
CA GLN A 356 -53.44 26.47 4.70
C GLN A 356 -52.24 25.99 3.85
N THR A 357 -51.74 26.78 2.89
CA THR A 357 -50.49 26.46 2.16
C THR A 357 -49.61 27.70 1.91
N VAL A 358 -48.33 27.62 2.29
CA VAL A 358 -47.24 28.35 1.65
C VAL A 358 -46.69 27.44 0.55
N ALA A 359 -46.76 27.86 -0.72
CA ALA A 359 -46.17 27.08 -1.80
C ALA A 359 -44.64 27.21 -1.71
N MET A 360 -43.94 26.11 -1.48
CA MET A 360 -42.48 26.05 -1.41
C MET A 360 -41.95 25.12 -2.51
N THR A 361 -40.85 25.47 -3.18
CA THR A 361 -40.11 24.57 -4.07
C THR A 361 -38.62 24.62 -3.75
N MET A 362 -37.91 23.51 -3.99
CA MET A 362 -36.48 23.35 -3.72
C MET A 362 -35.79 22.88 -5.01
N SER A 363 -34.58 23.37 -5.28
CA SER A 363 -33.73 22.87 -6.37
C SER A 363 -33.49 21.37 -6.21
N THR A 364 -33.35 20.66 -7.32
CA THR A 364 -33.00 19.24 -7.32
C THR A 364 -31.68 19.00 -6.60
N VAL A 365 -31.71 18.20 -5.54
CA VAL A 365 -30.52 17.72 -4.84
C VAL A 365 -30.11 16.37 -5.45
N PRO A 366 -28.84 16.19 -5.85
CA PRO A 366 -28.37 14.90 -6.34
C PRO A 366 -28.49 13.80 -5.27
N PRO A 367 -28.91 12.57 -5.64
CA PRO A 367 -28.98 11.43 -4.70
C PRO A 367 -27.63 11.10 -4.04
N THR A 368 -26.52 11.47 -4.68
CA THR A 368 -25.16 11.35 -4.15
C THR A 368 -24.43 12.69 -4.31
N SER A 369 -23.79 13.17 -3.24
CA SER A 369 -22.96 14.38 -3.29
C SER A 369 -21.47 14.02 -3.17
N PRO A 370 -20.60 14.50 -4.08
CA PRO A 370 -19.16 14.25 -4.01
C PRO A 370 -18.43 15.17 -3.03
N SER A 371 -19.09 16.18 -2.48
CA SER A 371 -18.47 17.19 -1.61
C SER A 371 -19.45 17.76 -0.57
N SER A 372 -18.89 18.40 0.46
CA SER A 372 -19.60 19.12 1.53
C SER A 372 -18.96 20.51 1.66
N PRO A 373 -19.71 21.62 1.73
CA PRO A 373 -21.18 21.72 1.83
C PRO A 373 -21.90 21.63 0.47
N ILE A 374 -23.20 21.28 0.49
CA ILE A 374 -24.08 21.27 -0.69
C ILE A 374 -24.88 22.57 -0.82
N SER A 375 -25.06 23.06 -2.04
CA SER A 375 -25.88 24.26 -2.32
C SER A 375 -27.32 23.87 -2.66
N VAL A 376 -28.29 24.52 -2.02
CA VAL A 376 -29.72 24.32 -2.26
C VAL A 376 -30.40 25.66 -2.48
N THR A 377 -31.22 25.78 -3.52
CA THR A 377 -32.08 26.93 -3.77
C THR A 377 -33.51 26.61 -3.36
N VAL A 378 -34.17 27.50 -2.61
CA VAL A 378 -35.56 27.34 -2.16
C VAL A 378 -36.38 28.55 -2.58
N THR A 379 -37.57 28.37 -3.14
CA THR A 379 -38.50 29.45 -3.47
C THR A 379 -39.81 29.32 -2.70
N THR A 380 -40.41 30.45 -2.31
CA THR A 380 -41.66 30.51 -1.51
C THR A 380 -42.67 31.46 -2.14
N SER A 381 -43.95 31.08 -2.19
CA SER A 381 -45.07 31.93 -2.58
C SER A 381 -46.22 31.84 -1.57
N PRO A 382 -46.63 32.96 -0.91
CA PRO A 382 -45.99 34.27 -0.96
C PRO A 382 -44.57 34.26 -0.36
N ALA A 383 -43.77 35.30 -0.62
CA ALA A 383 -42.39 35.39 -0.14
C ALA A 383 -42.33 35.31 1.39
N ASN A 384 -41.61 34.33 1.93
CA ASN A 384 -41.53 34.07 3.36
C ASN A 384 -40.16 33.49 3.75
N PRO A 385 -39.63 33.74 4.96
CA PRO A 385 -38.31 33.25 5.36
C PRO A 385 -38.22 31.71 5.34
N VAL A 386 -37.03 31.20 5.01
CA VAL A 386 -36.72 29.77 4.99
C VAL A 386 -35.59 29.47 5.96
N THR A 387 -35.71 28.36 6.69
CA THR A 387 -34.63 27.79 7.50
C THR A 387 -34.32 26.39 6.97
N CYS A 388 -33.05 26.11 6.67
CA CYS A 388 -32.62 24.77 6.22
C CYS A 388 -31.68 24.12 7.25
N THR A 389 -31.88 22.84 7.50
CA THR A 389 -31.08 22.02 8.44
C THR A 389 -30.65 20.72 7.77
N VAL A 390 -29.48 20.20 8.15
CA VAL A 390 -29.02 18.86 7.78
C VAL A 390 -29.03 17.96 9.01
N ASN A 391 -29.63 16.77 8.88
CA ASN A 391 -29.72 15.72 9.92
C ASN A 391 -30.28 16.21 11.26
N GLY A 392 -31.18 17.20 11.23
CA GLY A 392 -31.83 17.75 12.42
C GLY A 392 -30.93 18.59 13.33
N SER A 393 -29.72 19.00 12.89
CA SER A 393 -28.86 19.89 13.67
C SER A 393 -29.53 21.27 13.89
N GLY A 394 -29.68 21.66 15.16
CA GLY A 394 -30.55 22.75 15.61
C GLY A 394 -30.12 24.18 15.27
N THR A 395 -28.98 24.38 14.61
CA THR A 395 -28.53 25.69 14.11
C THR A 395 -28.66 25.74 12.59
N GLY A 396 -29.90 25.90 12.12
CA GLY A 396 -30.15 26.11 10.69
C GLY A 396 -29.52 27.41 10.19
N VAL A 397 -29.05 27.43 8.94
CA VAL A 397 -28.63 28.68 8.29
C VAL A 397 -29.88 29.56 8.15
N VAL A 398 -29.96 30.63 8.97
CA VAL A 398 -31.05 31.61 8.91
C VAL A 398 -30.70 32.63 7.85
N ILE A 399 -31.43 32.64 6.75
CA ILE A 399 -31.28 33.65 5.69
C ILE A 399 -32.39 34.67 5.88
N THR A 400 -32.03 35.92 6.19
CA THR A 400 -32.96 37.05 6.30
C THR A 400 -32.64 38.09 5.21
N GLY A 401 -33.62 38.35 4.33
CA GLY A 401 -33.63 39.48 3.37
C GLY A 401 -33.79 39.16 1.87
N GLY A 402 -35.05 39.19 1.36
CA GLY A 402 -35.46 39.30 -0.07
C GLY A 402 -35.28 38.09 -1.00
N PRO A 403 -35.69 38.17 -2.30
CA PRO A 403 -37.07 38.03 -2.82
C PRO A 403 -37.59 36.58 -2.68
N ALA A 404 -38.59 36.13 -3.45
CA ALA A 404 -39.20 34.80 -3.35
C ALA A 404 -38.27 33.57 -3.53
N THR A 405 -36.94 33.75 -3.58
CA THR A 405 -35.89 32.75 -3.86
C THR A 405 -34.70 32.90 -2.90
N TRP A 406 -34.24 31.80 -2.31
CA TRP A 406 -33.23 31.71 -1.24
C TRP A 406 -32.16 30.68 -1.58
N ASN A 407 -30.88 30.95 -1.30
CA ASN A 407 -29.77 29.99 -1.54
C ASN A 407 -29.05 29.64 -0.23
N ALA A 408 -28.98 28.36 0.13
CA ALA A 408 -28.31 27.88 1.34
C ALA A 408 -27.14 26.95 1.00
N SER A 409 -26.01 27.12 1.72
CA SER A 409 -24.88 26.18 1.70
C SER A 409 -24.89 25.35 2.98
N LEU A 410 -25.04 24.04 2.84
CA LEU A 410 -25.41 23.12 3.91
C LEU A 410 -24.32 22.05 4.14
N PRO A 411 -23.71 21.97 5.34
CA PRO A 411 -22.69 20.96 5.63
C PRO A 411 -23.32 19.56 5.74
N LEU A 412 -22.77 18.60 5.01
CA LEU A 412 -23.14 17.18 5.05
C LEU A 412 -22.21 16.40 5.99
N THR A 413 -22.75 15.39 6.68
CA THR A 413 -22.01 14.36 7.43
C THR A 413 -21.80 13.11 6.56
N SER A 414 -20.77 12.29 6.84
CA SER A 414 -20.56 11.05 6.06
C SER A 414 -21.74 10.09 6.22
N GLY A 415 -22.18 9.47 5.11
CA GLY A 415 -23.36 8.63 5.04
C GLY A 415 -24.59 9.37 4.48
N ASN A 416 -25.78 8.88 4.82
CA ASN A 416 -27.03 9.52 4.41
C ASN A 416 -27.19 10.88 5.09
N ASN A 417 -27.58 11.88 4.31
CA ASN A 417 -27.92 13.21 4.82
C ASN A 417 -29.34 13.56 4.42
N HIS A 418 -30.16 13.89 5.41
CA HIS A 418 -31.50 14.42 5.22
C HIS A 418 -31.45 15.94 5.34
N ILE A 419 -31.81 16.63 4.26
CA ILE A 419 -31.92 18.08 4.20
C ILE A 419 -33.38 18.44 4.41
N LEU A 420 -33.66 19.27 5.42
CA LEU A 420 -34.99 19.77 5.71
C LEU A 420 -35.00 21.29 5.66
N CYS A 421 -35.73 21.87 4.71
CA CYS A 421 -36.00 23.30 4.64
C CYS A 421 -37.44 23.58 5.07
N LYS A 422 -37.62 24.54 5.99
CA LYS A 422 -38.91 24.92 6.57
C LYS A 422 -39.19 26.40 6.34
N SER A 423 -40.45 26.75 6.13
CA SER A 423 -40.93 28.14 6.09
C SER A 423 -42.28 28.23 6.79
N THR A 424 -42.42 29.16 7.72
CA THR A 424 -43.63 29.29 8.55
C THR A 424 -44.33 30.61 8.28
N LEU A 425 -45.59 30.57 7.85
CA LEU A 425 -46.45 31.75 7.69
C LEU A 425 -47.78 31.50 8.39
N GLY A 426 -48.22 32.43 9.24
CA GLY A 426 -49.51 32.32 9.93
C GLY A 426 -49.65 31.09 10.85
N GLY A 427 -48.53 30.58 11.39
CA GLY A 427 -48.51 29.38 12.23
C GLY A 427 -48.44 28.05 11.46
N VAL A 428 -48.44 28.10 10.13
CA VAL A 428 -48.35 26.91 9.26
C VAL A 428 -46.96 26.82 8.69
N THR A 429 -46.33 25.64 8.83
CA THR A 429 -44.98 25.39 8.35
C THR A 429 -45.02 24.52 7.11
N SER A 430 -44.57 25.05 5.97
CA SER A 430 -44.29 24.26 4.77
C SER A 430 -42.87 23.74 4.81
N PHE A 431 -42.69 22.52 4.32
CA PHE A 431 -41.39 21.86 4.25
C PHE A 431 -41.03 21.45 2.82
N LYS A 432 -39.73 21.49 2.53
CA LYS A 432 -39.14 20.71 1.44
C LYS A 432 -37.98 19.92 1.98
N GLU A 433 -37.94 18.67 1.56
CA GLU A 433 -36.91 17.73 1.96
C GLU A 433 -36.19 17.18 0.73
N ALA A 434 -34.93 16.81 0.96
CA ALA A 434 -34.14 16.08 0.00
C ALA A 434 -33.15 15.19 0.75
N ASP A 435 -32.94 13.99 0.21
CA ASP A 435 -31.90 13.09 0.68
C ASP A 435 -30.71 13.14 -0.27
N THR A 436 -29.52 13.18 0.31
CA THR A 436 -28.28 13.01 -0.44
C THR A 436 -27.33 12.13 0.36
N PHE A 437 -26.74 11.15 -0.30
CA PHE A 437 -25.69 10.34 0.28
C PHE A 437 -24.35 11.04 0.06
N LEU A 438 -23.71 11.49 1.16
CA LEU A 438 -22.29 11.79 1.13
C LEU A 438 -21.61 10.44 1.28
N GLY A 439 -21.00 9.94 0.21
CA GLY A 439 -20.23 8.70 0.25
C GLY A 439 -19.36 8.62 1.50
N ALA A 440 -19.17 7.41 2.04
CA ALA A 440 -18.08 7.16 2.97
C ALA A 440 -16.88 7.97 2.47
N LEU A 441 -16.30 8.82 3.34
CA LEU A 441 -15.09 9.56 2.98
C LEU A 441 -14.21 8.56 2.22
N PRO A 442 -13.77 8.90 1.00
CA PRO A 442 -13.13 7.94 0.12
C PRO A 442 -12.11 7.13 0.94
N PRO A 443 -12.00 5.81 0.71
CA PRO A 443 -11.03 4.98 1.43
C PRO A 443 -9.71 5.74 1.44
N ASP A 444 -9.07 5.78 2.61
CA ASP A 444 -7.90 6.64 2.78
C ASP A 444 -6.89 6.32 1.68
N SER A 445 -6.05 7.26 1.26
CA SER A 445 -4.91 6.87 0.44
C SER A 445 -3.81 6.37 1.37
N VAL A 446 -3.00 5.42 0.89
CA VAL A 446 -1.72 5.09 1.52
C VAL A 446 -0.68 5.07 0.43
N GLY A 447 0.45 5.71 0.68
CA GLY A 447 1.62 5.68 -0.20
C GLY A 447 2.85 5.29 0.61
N ILE A 448 3.76 4.55 -0.01
CA ILE A 448 5.09 4.26 0.55
C ILE A 448 6.09 5.19 -0.14
N THR A 449 6.87 5.91 0.67
CA THR A 449 7.91 6.85 0.20
C THR A 449 9.32 6.30 0.44
N LEU A 450 9.49 5.52 1.51
CA LEU A 450 10.73 4.80 1.81
C LEU A 450 10.40 3.39 2.30
N PRO A 451 11.24 2.39 1.97
CA PRO A 451 12.41 2.50 1.11
C PRO A 451 12.04 2.69 -0.36
N ALA A 452 13.02 3.12 -1.17
CA ALA A 452 12.85 3.14 -2.63
C ALA A 452 12.61 1.71 -3.17
N ALA A 453 11.85 1.61 -4.26
CA ALA A 453 11.60 0.32 -4.90
C ALA A 453 12.92 -0.34 -5.35
N GLY A 454 13.06 -1.64 -5.09
CA GLY A 454 14.26 -2.40 -5.47
C GLY A 454 15.43 -2.28 -4.49
N LEU A 455 15.17 -1.90 -3.23
CA LEU A 455 16.19 -1.89 -2.18
C LEU A 455 16.70 -3.31 -1.89
N TYR A 456 18.02 -3.46 -1.88
CA TYR A 456 18.74 -4.59 -1.31
C TYR A 456 19.36 -4.18 0.02
N THR A 457 19.28 -5.03 1.05
CA THR A 457 19.84 -4.73 2.36
C THR A 457 20.26 -5.99 3.10
N ASN A 458 21.28 -5.88 3.93
CA ASN A 458 21.70 -6.92 4.87
C ASN A 458 21.24 -6.64 6.31
N ALA A 459 20.39 -5.62 6.51
CA ALA A 459 19.77 -5.33 7.79
C ALA A 459 18.57 -6.26 8.03
N THR A 460 18.41 -6.74 9.27
CA THR A 460 17.30 -7.62 9.65
C THR A 460 15.94 -6.90 9.76
N SER A 461 15.92 -5.60 9.52
CA SER A 461 14.73 -4.77 9.54
C SER A 461 14.92 -3.54 8.66
N VAL A 462 13.82 -3.00 8.15
CA VAL A 462 13.82 -1.74 7.39
C VAL A 462 12.77 -0.79 7.95
N THR A 463 13.10 0.49 7.99
CA THR A 463 12.10 1.52 8.27
C THR A 463 11.30 1.78 6.99
N VAL A 464 10.00 1.51 7.05
CA VAL A 464 9.07 1.83 5.98
C VAL A 464 8.29 3.06 6.39
N SER A 465 8.30 4.07 5.54
CA SER A 465 7.59 5.32 5.79
C SER A 465 6.84 5.80 4.58
N GLY A 466 5.80 6.57 4.82
CA GLY A 466 4.87 6.94 3.78
C GLY A 466 3.93 8.04 4.19
N THR A 467 2.93 8.24 3.35
CA THR A 467 1.85 9.21 3.59
C THR A 467 0.50 8.53 3.55
N THR A 468 -0.48 9.16 4.20
CA THR A 468 -1.90 8.83 4.07
C THR A 468 -2.72 10.02 3.56
N GLY A 469 -3.95 9.79 3.13
CA GLY A 469 -4.88 10.86 2.75
C GLY A 469 -5.40 11.64 3.96
N SER A 470 -5.45 11.01 5.13
CA SER A 470 -5.94 11.57 6.41
C SER A 470 -4.88 11.50 7.51
N ALA A 471 -4.89 12.47 8.44
CA ALA A 471 -4.10 12.41 9.67
C ALA A 471 -4.71 11.42 10.68
N ASN A 472 -3.90 10.87 11.59
CA ASN A 472 -4.30 9.84 12.56
C ASN A 472 -4.93 8.60 11.90
N ALA A 473 -4.52 8.26 10.68
CA ALA A 473 -4.95 7.03 10.02
C ALA A 473 -4.16 5.85 10.60
N SER A 474 -4.84 4.74 10.86
CA SER A 474 -4.17 3.49 11.23
C SER A 474 -3.61 2.85 9.98
N VAL A 475 -2.32 2.54 9.96
CA VAL A 475 -1.64 1.88 8.84
C VAL A 475 -1.22 0.49 9.29
N GLN A 476 -1.55 -0.54 8.52
CA GLN A 476 -1.07 -1.90 8.70
C GLN A 476 -0.09 -2.19 7.57
N LEU A 477 1.10 -2.65 7.94
CA LEU A 477 2.09 -3.19 7.02
C LEU A 477 2.10 -4.69 7.18
N THR A 478 1.91 -5.41 6.08
CA THR A 478 2.08 -6.86 6.03
C THR A 478 3.29 -7.18 5.16
N ASN A 479 4.30 -7.77 5.78
CA ASN A 479 5.43 -8.38 5.08
C ASN A 479 5.06 -9.83 4.76
N SER A 480 5.18 -10.22 3.49
CA SER A 480 4.93 -11.58 3.01
C SER A 480 5.71 -12.67 3.75
N LEU A 481 6.87 -12.34 4.34
CA LEU A 481 7.71 -13.28 5.08
C LEU A 481 7.77 -12.99 6.59
N GLY A 482 7.67 -11.71 7.01
CA GLY A 482 7.92 -11.26 8.37
C GLY A 482 6.69 -10.95 9.24
N GLY A 483 5.48 -11.17 8.73
CA GLY A 483 4.23 -10.92 9.47
C GLY A 483 3.75 -9.47 9.37
N THR A 484 3.02 -8.99 10.39
CA THR A 484 2.30 -7.72 10.33
C THR A 484 2.75 -6.74 11.41
N VAL A 485 2.90 -5.47 11.04
CA VAL A 485 3.21 -4.34 11.94
C VAL A 485 2.17 -3.24 11.73
N THR A 486 1.84 -2.49 12.79
CA THR A 486 0.94 -1.33 12.69
C THR A 486 1.67 -0.02 12.98
N ALA A 487 1.21 1.04 12.34
CA ALA A 487 1.66 2.41 12.53
C ALA A 487 0.44 3.35 12.57
N GLN A 488 0.66 4.60 12.95
CA GLN A 488 -0.33 5.66 12.80
C GLN A 488 0.28 6.84 12.07
N SER A 489 -0.51 7.52 11.24
CA SER A 489 -0.08 8.76 10.61
C SER A 489 -0.21 9.95 11.56
N ASP A 490 0.77 10.85 11.51
CA ASP A 490 0.80 12.08 12.31
C ASP A 490 -0.15 13.16 11.76
N ALA A 491 -0.15 14.34 12.39
CA ALA A 491 -0.94 15.49 11.96
C ALA A 491 -0.60 15.97 10.53
N SER A 492 0.63 15.72 10.07
CA SER A 492 1.12 16.01 8.73
C SER A 492 0.87 14.86 7.75
N LYS A 493 0.14 13.82 8.18
CA LYS A 493 -0.22 12.62 7.41
C LYS A 493 0.96 11.71 7.06
N ASN A 494 2.09 11.87 7.73
CA ASN A 494 3.24 11.00 7.57
C ASN A 494 3.15 9.84 8.56
N TRP A 495 3.58 8.65 8.15
CA TRP A 495 3.67 7.49 9.03
C TRP A 495 5.02 6.81 8.83
N SER A 496 5.47 6.09 9.85
CA SER A 496 6.71 5.32 9.82
C SER A 496 6.61 4.11 10.74
N ALA A 497 7.15 2.97 10.32
CA ALA A 497 7.27 1.77 11.14
C ALA A 497 8.51 0.96 10.75
N VAL A 498 9.05 0.24 11.73
CA VAL A 498 10.14 -0.73 11.51
C VAL A 498 9.51 -2.08 11.19
N VAL A 499 9.86 -2.63 10.02
CA VAL A 499 9.40 -3.94 9.55
C VAL A 499 10.56 -4.91 9.60
N ASN A 500 10.39 -6.04 10.28
CA ASN A 500 11.39 -7.11 10.29
C ASN A 500 11.43 -7.81 8.92
N LEU A 501 12.63 -8.12 8.47
CA LEU A 501 12.90 -8.78 7.19
C LEU A 501 13.39 -10.20 7.42
N LEU A 502 12.93 -11.14 6.58
CA LEU A 502 13.52 -12.48 6.48
C LEU A 502 14.31 -12.59 5.17
N GLU A 503 15.25 -13.53 5.12
CA GLU A 503 16.08 -13.80 3.94
C GLU A 503 15.21 -13.93 2.67
N GLY A 504 15.59 -13.23 1.61
CA GLY A 504 14.91 -13.20 0.33
C GLY A 504 14.00 -11.99 0.10
N SER A 505 13.02 -12.17 -0.80
CA SER A 505 12.15 -11.09 -1.27
C SER A 505 10.99 -10.84 -0.30
N ASN A 506 11.02 -9.69 0.37
CA ASN A 506 10.00 -9.25 1.32
C ASN A 506 9.05 -8.28 0.60
N ALA A 507 7.86 -8.74 0.23
CA ALA A 507 6.81 -7.89 -0.30
C ALA A 507 6.05 -7.24 0.88
N ILE A 508 6.30 -5.96 1.10
CA ILE A 508 5.69 -5.19 2.18
C ILE A 508 4.50 -4.43 1.60
N THR A 509 3.31 -4.78 2.07
CA THR A 509 2.04 -4.20 1.63
C THR A 509 1.48 -3.33 2.75
N ALA A 510 1.32 -2.04 2.49
CA ALA A 510 0.68 -1.08 3.38
C ALA A 510 -0.81 -0.93 3.02
N THR A 511 -1.65 -0.95 4.05
CA THR A 511 -3.09 -0.66 3.99
C THR A 511 -3.40 0.35 5.09
N ALA A 512 -4.19 1.38 4.81
CA ALA A 512 -4.59 2.38 5.78
C ALA A 512 -6.11 2.35 6.03
N TRP A 513 -6.51 2.71 7.25
CA TRP A 513 -7.89 2.94 7.64
C TRP A 513 -8.00 4.30 8.30
N LYS A 514 -9.02 5.04 7.90
CA LYS A 514 -9.38 6.29 8.58
C LYS A 514 -9.88 5.96 9.99
N THR A 515 -9.46 6.73 10.98
CA THR A 515 -9.91 6.53 12.37
C THR A 515 -11.44 6.50 12.46
N GLY A 516 -11.98 5.46 13.08
CA GLY A 516 -13.42 5.25 13.25
C GLY A 516 -14.15 4.63 12.05
N THR A 517 -13.44 4.22 10.98
CA THR A 517 -14.04 3.55 9.81
C THR A 517 -13.53 2.11 9.67
N THR A 518 -14.28 1.28 8.93
CA THR A 518 -13.91 -0.10 8.57
C THR A 518 -13.42 -0.21 7.11
N SER A 519 -13.40 0.89 6.35
CA SER A 519 -13.04 0.92 4.94
C SER A 519 -11.53 1.04 4.76
N ALA A 520 -10.90 0.01 4.21
CA ALA A 520 -9.49 -0.03 3.89
C ALA A 520 -9.14 0.81 2.65
N SER A 521 -7.95 1.41 2.63
CA SER A 521 -7.33 2.01 1.45
C SER A 521 -7.08 0.97 0.34
N PRO A 522 -6.94 1.39 -0.93
CA PRO A 522 -6.12 0.66 -1.88
C PRO A 522 -4.73 0.42 -1.27
N THR A 523 -4.10 -0.71 -1.57
CA THR A 523 -2.79 -1.03 -0.99
C THR A 523 -1.66 -0.31 -1.73
N ALA A 524 -0.61 0.04 -1.00
CA ALA A 524 0.69 0.38 -1.56
C ALA A 524 1.68 -0.72 -1.23
N SER A 525 2.54 -1.10 -2.18
CA SER A 525 3.52 -2.16 -1.96
C SER A 525 4.93 -1.72 -2.33
N VAL A 526 5.89 -2.18 -1.54
CA VAL A 526 7.32 -2.10 -1.87
C VAL A 526 7.94 -3.47 -1.66
N THR A 527 8.85 -3.85 -2.55
CA THR A 527 9.66 -5.06 -2.38
C THR A 527 11.03 -4.66 -1.87
N VAL A 528 11.43 -5.26 -0.75
CA VAL A 528 12.78 -5.17 -0.18
C VAL A 528 13.40 -6.55 -0.22
N VAL A 529 14.56 -6.69 -0.83
CA VAL A 529 15.30 -7.95 -0.84
C VAL A 529 16.28 -7.91 0.31
N ALA A 530 16.03 -8.73 1.34
CA ALA A 530 16.98 -8.94 2.40
C ALA A 530 17.93 -10.06 1.97
N ASP A 531 19.22 -9.78 2.01
CA ASP A 531 20.27 -10.74 1.71
C ASP A 531 21.30 -10.67 2.82
N TYR A 532 21.38 -11.73 3.62
CA TYR A 532 22.36 -11.85 4.71
C TYR A 532 23.55 -12.72 4.31
N THR A 533 23.53 -13.28 3.09
CA THR A 533 24.53 -14.24 2.64
C THR A 533 25.59 -13.55 1.81
N PRO A 534 26.86 -13.50 2.25
CA PRO A 534 27.92 -12.95 1.42
C PRO A 534 28.19 -13.85 0.20
N PRO A 535 28.66 -13.26 -0.92
CA PRO A 535 29.05 -14.03 -2.10
C PRO A 535 30.04 -15.14 -1.77
N ASN A 536 29.87 -16.34 -2.32
CA ASN A 536 30.78 -17.46 -2.04
C ASN A 536 31.81 -17.65 -3.18
N MET A 537 33.09 -17.70 -2.81
CA MET A 537 34.23 -17.93 -3.70
C MET A 537 35.12 -19.11 -3.24
N THR A 538 34.63 -19.93 -2.32
CA THR A 538 35.43 -20.99 -1.68
C THR A 538 35.77 -22.07 -2.69
N GLY A 539 37.07 -22.28 -2.93
CA GLY A 539 37.55 -23.31 -3.86
C GLY A 539 37.32 -23.00 -5.34
N THR A 540 36.79 -21.81 -5.67
CA THR A 540 36.41 -21.44 -7.03
C THR A 540 37.20 -20.25 -7.58
N VAL A 541 38.28 -19.82 -6.93
CA VAL A 541 39.21 -18.81 -7.46
C VAL A 541 40.51 -19.50 -7.90
N SER A 542 40.91 -19.27 -9.15
CA SER A 542 42.03 -19.92 -9.81
C SER A 542 43.10 -18.89 -10.20
N PHE A 543 44.23 -18.98 -9.51
CA PHE A 543 45.47 -18.26 -9.80
C PHE A 543 46.64 -18.98 -9.11
N LEU A 544 47.86 -18.45 -9.21
CA LEU A 544 49.02 -19.03 -8.55
C LEU A 544 48.81 -19.20 -7.05
N ASN A 545 49.36 -20.27 -6.48
CA ASN A 545 49.30 -20.51 -5.03
C ASN A 545 50.04 -19.41 -4.26
N SER A 546 49.62 -19.16 -3.02
CA SER A 546 50.29 -18.18 -2.18
C SER A 546 51.75 -18.61 -1.93
N GLY A 547 52.69 -17.68 -2.08
CA GLY A 547 54.13 -17.92 -2.00
C GLY A 547 54.78 -18.39 -3.30
N ALA A 548 54.02 -18.59 -4.39
CA ALA A 548 54.59 -19.00 -5.67
C ALA A 548 55.49 -17.92 -6.27
N VAL A 549 56.59 -18.35 -6.90
CA VAL A 549 57.46 -17.50 -7.72
C VAL A 549 57.09 -17.73 -9.19
N THR A 550 56.98 -16.68 -9.99
CA THR A 550 56.74 -16.76 -11.43
C THR A 550 57.66 -15.80 -12.18
N ASN A 551 57.98 -16.12 -13.44
CA ASN A 551 58.72 -15.22 -14.34
C ASN A 551 57.80 -14.54 -15.36
N ASN A 552 56.51 -14.86 -15.35
CA ASN A 552 55.51 -14.24 -16.21
C ASN A 552 54.83 -13.08 -15.47
N ALA A 553 54.98 -11.86 -15.97
CA ALA A 553 54.35 -10.68 -15.38
C ALA A 553 52.82 -10.68 -15.56
N ILE A 554 52.31 -11.26 -16.65
CA ILE A 554 50.88 -11.27 -16.96
C ILE A 554 50.25 -12.52 -16.37
N GLN A 555 49.39 -12.33 -15.37
CA GLN A 555 48.64 -13.41 -14.74
C GLN A 555 47.16 -13.25 -15.02
N ASN A 556 46.48 -14.37 -15.27
CA ASN A 556 45.02 -14.40 -15.35
C ASN A 556 44.44 -14.93 -14.03
N ILE A 557 43.56 -14.14 -13.43
CA ILE A 557 42.80 -14.47 -12.24
C ILE A 557 41.39 -14.83 -12.67
N ASP A 558 41.05 -16.11 -12.54
CA ASP A 558 39.71 -16.59 -12.86
C ASP A 558 38.95 -16.96 -11.60
N GLY A 559 37.63 -16.93 -11.68
CA GLY A 559 36.86 -17.62 -10.66
C GLY A 559 35.38 -17.71 -10.95
N ILE A 560 34.69 -18.43 -10.08
CA ILE A 560 33.22 -18.50 -10.05
C ILE A 560 32.77 -17.95 -8.69
N VAL A 561 31.88 -16.96 -8.73
CA VAL A 561 31.21 -16.41 -7.56
C VAL A 561 29.78 -16.94 -7.54
N LEU A 562 29.41 -17.60 -6.45
CA LEU A 562 28.04 -18.06 -6.21
C LEU A 562 27.32 -17.01 -5.35
N ASP A 563 26.39 -16.29 -5.98
CA ASP A 563 25.56 -15.29 -5.35
C ASP A 563 24.40 -14.86 -6.27
N ALA A 564 23.17 -14.83 -5.75
CA ALA A 564 21.98 -14.47 -6.54
C ALA A 564 21.89 -12.98 -6.87
N ASN A 565 22.50 -12.15 -6.03
CA ASN A 565 22.39 -10.72 -5.98
C ASN A 565 23.75 -10.04 -6.16
N LEU A 566 24.72 -10.69 -6.81
CA LEU A 566 26.07 -10.18 -7.02
C LEU A 566 26.03 -8.78 -7.66
N ALA A 567 26.78 -7.83 -7.09
CA ALA A 567 26.89 -6.47 -7.61
C ALA A 567 28.22 -6.24 -8.33
N SER A 568 29.33 -6.72 -7.76
CA SER A 568 30.67 -6.51 -8.33
C SER A 568 31.68 -7.58 -7.92
N VAL A 569 32.70 -7.74 -8.76
CA VAL A 569 33.94 -8.45 -8.44
C VAL A 569 35.11 -7.50 -8.72
N GLN A 570 35.96 -7.30 -7.72
CA GLN A 570 37.13 -6.44 -7.82
C GLN A 570 38.38 -7.29 -7.67
N VAL A 571 39.31 -7.12 -8.61
CA VAL A 571 40.65 -7.69 -8.52
C VAL A 571 41.63 -6.54 -8.36
N SER A 572 42.50 -6.66 -7.37
CA SER A 572 43.52 -5.66 -7.05
C SER A 572 44.87 -6.31 -6.84
N VAL A 573 45.92 -5.59 -7.19
CA VAL A 573 47.32 -5.95 -6.95
C VAL A 573 47.95 -4.85 -6.12
N ASN A 574 48.54 -5.22 -4.98
CA ASN A 574 49.20 -4.28 -4.05
C ASN A 574 48.28 -3.12 -3.60
N GLY A 575 46.98 -3.38 -3.45
CA GLY A 575 45.99 -2.37 -3.06
C GLY A 575 45.54 -1.46 -4.21
N VAL A 576 46.16 -1.55 -5.38
CA VAL A 576 45.71 -0.85 -6.60
C VAL A 576 44.71 -1.75 -7.33
N THR A 577 43.49 -1.26 -7.52
CA THR A 577 42.45 -1.99 -8.26
C THR A 577 42.88 -2.13 -9.72
N SER A 578 43.17 -3.35 -10.15
CA SER A 578 43.59 -3.67 -11.52
C SER A 578 42.37 -3.87 -12.44
N VAL A 579 41.26 -4.36 -11.90
CA VAL A 579 39.97 -4.46 -12.60
C VAL A 579 38.83 -4.19 -11.61
N ASN A 580 37.95 -3.25 -11.96
CA ASN A 580 36.66 -3.08 -11.29
C ASN A 580 35.56 -3.66 -12.19
N VAL A 581 35.17 -4.92 -11.95
CA VAL A 581 33.98 -5.47 -12.59
C VAL A 581 32.78 -5.04 -11.76
N ASN A 582 32.30 -3.80 -11.99
CA ASN A 582 30.86 -3.60 -11.91
C ASN A 582 30.25 -4.56 -12.94
N VAL A 583 29.10 -5.17 -12.68
CA VAL A 583 28.51 -6.11 -13.66
C VAL A 583 27.85 -5.31 -14.80
N PRO A 584 28.55 -5.04 -15.93
CA PRO A 584 27.96 -5.23 -17.25
C PRO A 584 28.58 -6.41 -18.01
N SER A 585 27.69 -7.20 -18.60
CA SER A 585 27.73 -8.32 -19.56
C SER A 585 28.98 -8.75 -20.36
N SER A 586 30.12 -8.04 -20.36
CA SER A 586 31.24 -8.36 -21.26
C SER A 586 32.26 -9.39 -20.70
N SER A 587 32.53 -9.38 -19.39
CA SER A 587 33.48 -10.31 -18.74
C SER A 587 32.84 -11.34 -17.80
N THR A 588 31.52 -11.24 -17.60
CA THR A 588 30.75 -12.16 -16.77
C THR A 588 29.85 -13.06 -17.61
N VAL A 589 29.79 -14.33 -17.24
CA VAL A 589 28.87 -15.31 -17.84
C VAL A 589 27.92 -15.74 -16.73
N ALA A 590 26.63 -15.43 -16.89
CA ALA A 590 25.60 -15.92 -15.98
C ALA A 590 25.43 -17.42 -16.24
N LEU A 591 25.83 -18.23 -15.26
CA LEU A 591 25.78 -19.68 -15.31
C LEU A 591 24.62 -20.02 -14.38
N GLY A 592 23.58 -20.69 -14.89
CA GLY A 592 22.34 -20.93 -14.14
C GLY A 592 22.57 -21.38 -12.69
N GLY A 593 21.64 -21.06 -11.80
CA GLY A 593 21.78 -21.34 -10.36
C GLY A 593 22.66 -20.32 -9.62
N ASN A 594 22.58 -19.04 -10.00
CA ASN A 594 23.24 -17.91 -9.32
C ASN A 594 24.78 -17.91 -9.37
N ASN A 595 25.37 -18.56 -10.38
CA ASN A 595 26.83 -18.59 -10.55
C ASN A 595 27.28 -17.53 -11.56
N THR A 596 28.34 -16.81 -11.23
CA THR A 596 28.96 -15.81 -12.12
C THR A 596 30.43 -16.15 -12.31
N TYR A 597 30.84 -16.46 -13.55
CA TYR A 597 32.26 -16.58 -13.90
C TYR A 597 32.88 -15.21 -14.15
N PHE A 598 34.11 -15.00 -13.71
CA PHE A 598 34.93 -13.84 -14.05
C PHE A 598 36.34 -14.29 -14.46
N SER A 599 36.98 -13.45 -15.28
CA SER A 599 38.39 -13.55 -15.66
C SER A 599 38.97 -12.13 -15.69
N ALA A 600 40.10 -11.93 -15.04
CA ALA A 600 40.76 -10.64 -14.93
C ALA A 600 42.27 -10.80 -15.14
N PRO A 601 42.86 -10.11 -16.13
CA PRO A 601 44.31 -10.07 -16.24
C PRO A 601 44.86 -9.11 -15.19
N VAL A 602 46.02 -9.46 -14.65
CA VAL A 602 46.81 -8.59 -13.78
C VAL A 602 48.26 -8.58 -14.24
N THR A 603 48.88 -7.41 -14.18
CA THR A 603 50.31 -7.25 -14.41
C THR A 603 50.99 -7.19 -13.04
N LEU A 604 51.85 -8.16 -12.77
CA LEU A 604 52.68 -8.19 -11.58
C LEU A 604 53.87 -7.24 -11.74
N VAL A 605 54.34 -6.71 -10.62
CA VAL A 605 55.60 -5.95 -10.53
C VAL A 605 56.67 -6.81 -9.85
N ARG A 606 57.96 -6.53 -10.11
CA ARG A 606 59.08 -7.28 -9.53
C ARG A 606 58.92 -7.45 -8.02
N GLY A 607 59.26 -8.63 -7.51
CA GLY A 607 59.15 -8.92 -6.08
C GLY A 607 57.75 -9.36 -5.68
N SER A 608 57.40 -9.14 -4.41
CA SER A 608 56.18 -9.66 -3.82
C SER A 608 54.95 -8.85 -4.24
N ASN A 609 53.91 -9.53 -4.72
CA ASN A 609 52.63 -8.96 -5.12
C ASN A 609 51.50 -9.55 -4.26
N THR A 610 50.71 -8.70 -3.63
CA THR A 610 49.49 -9.11 -2.93
C THR A 610 48.29 -8.96 -3.85
N ILE A 611 47.76 -10.09 -4.32
CA ILE A 611 46.60 -10.14 -5.21
C ILE A 611 45.36 -10.39 -4.36
N THR A 612 44.38 -9.50 -4.44
CA THR A 612 43.13 -9.58 -3.69
C THR A 612 41.94 -9.59 -4.64
N VAL A 613 41.09 -10.60 -4.48
CA VAL A 613 39.80 -10.74 -5.15
C VAL A 613 38.70 -10.47 -4.13
N LYS A 614 37.85 -9.48 -4.37
CA LYS A 614 36.71 -9.12 -3.53
C LYS A 614 35.42 -9.21 -4.32
N ALA A 615 34.49 -10.05 -3.89
CA ALA A 615 33.13 -10.08 -4.41
C ALA A 615 32.20 -9.36 -3.45
N THR A 616 31.31 -8.51 -3.97
CA THR A 616 30.33 -7.75 -3.20
C THR A 616 28.96 -7.88 -3.83
N ASP A 617 27.93 -8.20 -3.05
CA ASP A 617 26.54 -8.28 -3.50
C ASP A 617 25.86 -6.89 -3.50
N LYS A 618 24.59 -6.84 -3.92
CA LYS A 618 23.77 -5.60 -3.92
C LYS A 618 23.34 -5.15 -2.52
N ALA A 619 23.37 -6.02 -1.52
CA ALA A 619 23.12 -5.71 -0.11
C ALA A 619 24.39 -5.21 0.62
N ASN A 620 25.53 -5.16 -0.07
CA ASN A 620 26.87 -4.85 0.42
C ASN A 620 27.50 -5.93 1.32
N ASN A 621 27.02 -7.17 1.33
CA ASN A 621 27.80 -8.27 1.87
C ASN A 621 28.98 -8.55 0.94
N SER A 622 30.12 -8.96 1.51
CA SER A 622 31.32 -9.21 0.71
C SER A 622 32.16 -10.36 1.23
N THR A 623 32.86 -11.00 0.31
CA THR A 623 33.88 -12.02 0.58
C THR A 623 35.17 -11.60 -0.10
N THR A 624 36.28 -11.78 0.59
CA THR A 624 37.61 -11.43 0.09
C THR A 624 38.51 -12.66 0.09
N PHE A 625 39.30 -12.82 -0.97
CA PHE A 625 40.30 -13.86 -1.12
C PHE A 625 41.63 -13.24 -1.53
N THR A 626 42.71 -13.55 -0.81
CA THR A 626 44.03 -12.93 -1.02
C THR A 626 45.11 -13.99 -1.14
N ARG A 627 46.06 -13.79 -2.06
CA ARG A 627 47.33 -14.54 -2.08
C ARG A 627 48.49 -13.62 -2.41
N THR A 628 49.68 -14.08 -2.05
CA THR A 628 50.93 -13.40 -2.37
C THR A 628 51.69 -14.17 -3.44
N VAL A 629 52.14 -13.48 -4.49
CA VAL A 629 52.89 -14.07 -5.62
C VAL A 629 54.14 -13.24 -5.86
N THR A 630 55.29 -13.88 -6.04
CA THR A 630 56.55 -13.19 -6.32
C THR A 630 56.85 -13.21 -7.82
N LEU A 631 57.03 -12.05 -8.44
CA LEU A 631 57.53 -11.93 -9.81
C LEU A 631 59.06 -11.84 -9.80
N LYS A 632 59.71 -12.74 -10.56
CA LYS A 632 61.14 -12.70 -10.90
C LYS A 632 61.30 -12.85 -12.41
N PRO A 633 61.29 -11.74 -13.18
CA PRO A 633 61.24 -11.80 -14.65
C PRO A 633 62.43 -12.53 -15.31
N GLU A 634 63.61 -12.51 -14.67
CA GLU A 634 64.83 -13.18 -15.15
C GLU A 634 64.95 -14.65 -14.72
N ALA A 635 64.03 -15.17 -13.91
CA ALA A 635 64.11 -16.56 -13.45
C ALA A 635 63.92 -17.56 -14.61
N VAL A 636 64.77 -18.58 -14.64
CA VAL A 636 64.70 -19.73 -15.57
C VAL A 636 63.37 -20.45 -15.34
N GLY A 637 62.56 -20.58 -16.37
CA GLY A 637 61.19 -21.09 -16.23
C GLY A 637 60.70 -21.93 -17.40
N ILE A 638 59.37 -22.03 -17.47
CA ILE A 638 58.67 -22.84 -18.47
C ILE A 638 57.57 -22.03 -19.13
N ALA A 639 57.26 -22.37 -20.38
CA ALA A 639 55.99 -22.06 -21.00
C ALA A 639 55.12 -23.32 -20.96
N VAL A 640 53.80 -23.15 -20.86
CA VAL A 640 52.82 -24.25 -20.95
C VAL A 640 51.98 -24.02 -22.21
N ALA A 641 52.16 -24.87 -23.22
CA ALA A 641 51.41 -24.80 -24.47
C ALA A 641 50.06 -25.53 -24.34
N LEU A 642 50.06 -26.70 -23.70
CA LEU A 642 48.86 -27.47 -23.39
C LEU A 642 48.89 -27.90 -21.91
N PRO A 643 47.72 -27.94 -21.24
CA PRO A 643 46.46 -27.35 -21.68
C PRO A 643 46.54 -25.82 -21.72
N ALA A 644 45.74 -25.18 -22.58
CA ALA A 644 45.56 -23.74 -22.53
C ALA A 644 44.79 -23.34 -21.26
N ASP A 645 45.02 -22.12 -20.77
CA ASP A 645 44.30 -21.55 -19.65
C ASP A 645 42.81 -21.43 -20.00
N ASN A 646 41.93 -21.52 -19.00
CA ASN A 646 40.46 -21.58 -19.15
C ASN A 646 39.95 -22.62 -20.15
N SER A 647 40.66 -23.74 -20.31
CA SER A 647 40.22 -24.83 -21.18
C SER A 647 39.12 -25.65 -20.51
N TYR A 648 38.38 -26.39 -21.34
CA TYR A 648 37.33 -27.30 -20.91
C TYR A 648 37.58 -28.72 -21.34
N MET A 649 37.09 -29.65 -20.52
CA MET A 649 37.12 -31.07 -20.79
C MET A 649 35.77 -31.69 -20.45
N SER A 650 35.32 -32.65 -21.25
CA SER A 650 34.00 -33.27 -21.06
C SER A 650 33.87 -34.15 -19.81
N ALA A 651 35.00 -34.59 -19.25
CA ALA A 651 35.07 -35.41 -18.05
C ALA A 651 36.43 -35.25 -17.35
N PRO A 652 36.51 -35.50 -16.03
CA PRO A 652 37.79 -35.64 -15.33
C PRO A 652 38.60 -36.84 -15.87
N GLY A 653 39.93 -36.77 -15.78
CA GLY A 653 40.82 -37.82 -16.27
C GLY A 653 42.24 -37.33 -16.56
N SER A 654 43.03 -38.16 -17.23
CA SER A 654 44.40 -37.83 -17.64
C SER A 654 44.42 -37.06 -18.96
N VAL A 655 45.18 -35.98 -19.01
CA VAL A 655 45.38 -35.17 -20.23
C VAL A 655 46.85 -34.93 -20.54
N THR A 656 47.10 -34.55 -21.79
CA THR A 656 48.41 -34.10 -22.22
C THR A 656 48.69 -32.70 -21.71
N ALA A 657 49.80 -32.57 -20.99
CA ALA A 657 50.43 -31.30 -20.70
C ALA A 657 51.78 -31.21 -21.41
N SER A 658 52.08 -30.06 -22.00
CA SER A 658 53.34 -29.84 -22.71
C SER A 658 53.70 -28.36 -22.79
N GLY A 659 54.97 -28.10 -23.08
CA GLY A 659 55.44 -26.77 -23.40
C GLY A 659 56.95 -26.69 -23.57
N ALA A 660 57.45 -25.46 -23.61
CA ALA A 660 58.87 -25.17 -23.69
C ALA A 660 59.47 -25.03 -22.28
N SER A 661 60.77 -25.29 -22.16
CA SER A 661 61.54 -25.14 -20.93
C SER A 661 62.86 -24.46 -21.23
N ASP A 662 63.25 -23.52 -20.38
CA ASP A 662 64.58 -22.93 -20.42
C ASP A 662 65.65 -23.98 -20.04
N ALA A 663 66.89 -23.74 -20.45
CA ALA A 663 68.02 -24.61 -20.13
C ALA A 663 68.31 -24.64 -18.61
N GLY A 664 68.72 -25.80 -18.09
CA GLY A 664 69.12 -25.99 -16.69
C GLY A 664 68.02 -26.51 -15.76
N LEU A 665 66.77 -26.59 -16.21
CA LEU A 665 65.69 -27.22 -15.46
C LEU A 665 65.83 -28.75 -15.45
N THR A 666 65.67 -29.35 -14.28
CA THR A 666 65.76 -30.81 -14.08
C THR A 666 64.41 -31.47 -13.84
N SER A 667 63.38 -30.68 -13.52
CA SER A 667 62.04 -31.19 -13.19
C SER A 667 60.94 -30.18 -13.54
N VAL A 668 59.85 -30.68 -14.11
CA VAL A 668 58.56 -30.00 -14.22
C VAL A 668 57.50 -30.88 -13.59
N ASN A 669 56.86 -30.39 -12.53
CA ASN A 669 55.70 -31.01 -11.92
C ASN A 669 54.43 -30.41 -12.53
N ALA A 670 53.81 -31.14 -13.46
CA ALA A 670 52.52 -30.82 -14.06
C ALA A 670 51.39 -31.36 -13.19
N ALA A 671 50.93 -30.56 -12.22
CA ALA A 671 49.81 -30.86 -11.33
C ALA A 671 49.86 -32.26 -10.65
N GLY A 672 51.02 -32.61 -10.10
CA GLY A 672 51.28 -33.88 -9.41
C GLY A 672 52.11 -34.87 -10.24
N THR A 673 52.19 -34.68 -11.56
CA THR A 673 52.96 -35.56 -12.45
C THR A 673 54.31 -34.93 -12.76
N VAL A 674 55.38 -35.54 -12.28
CA VAL A 674 56.76 -35.05 -12.46
C VAL A 674 57.37 -35.61 -13.75
N VAL A 675 57.94 -34.72 -14.56
CA VAL A 675 58.70 -35.07 -15.77
C VAL A 675 60.03 -34.33 -15.82
N THR A 676 60.99 -34.89 -16.55
CA THR A 676 62.30 -34.27 -16.80
C THR A 676 62.27 -33.57 -18.16
N PRO A 677 62.52 -32.25 -18.24
CA PRO A 677 62.63 -31.56 -19.51
C PRO A 677 63.75 -32.11 -20.40
N ALA A 678 63.56 -32.09 -21.72
CA ALA A 678 64.53 -32.54 -22.71
C ALA A 678 64.48 -31.66 -23.96
N SER A 679 65.65 -31.30 -24.50
CA SER A 679 65.79 -30.54 -25.75
C SER A 679 64.99 -29.22 -25.79
N GLY A 680 64.92 -28.51 -24.65
CA GLY A 680 64.18 -27.25 -24.54
C GLY A 680 62.65 -27.40 -24.47
N SER A 681 62.15 -28.62 -24.26
CA SER A 681 60.71 -28.91 -24.14
C SER A 681 60.42 -29.88 -22.99
N TRP A 682 59.16 -29.94 -22.60
CA TRP A 682 58.65 -30.93 -21.63
C TRP A 682 57.26 -31.40 -22.04
N SER A 683 56.91 -32.63 -21.70
CA SER A 683 55.56 -33.15 -21.91
C SER A 683 55.22 -34.32 -20.99
N THR A 684 53.93 -34.52 -20.73
CA THR A 684 53.35 -35.70 -20.07
C THR A 684 51.95 -35.94 -20.59
N ALA A 685 51.56 -37.21 -20.77
CA ALA A 685 50.18 -37.60 -21.07
C ALA A 685 49.36 -37.98 -19.83
N ALA A 686 49.98 -37.88 -18.65
CA ALA A 686 49.44 -38.35 -17.38
C ALA A 686 49.16 -37.20 -16.40
N MET A 687 48.89 -35.98 -16.88
CA MET A 687 48.42 -34.90 -16.00
C MET A 687 46.99 -35.21 -15.57
N ASN A 688 46.78 -35.41 -14.26
CA ASN A 688 45.44 -35.71 -13.74
C ASN A 688 44.62 -34.44 -13.55
N VAL A 689 43.38 -34.45 -14.04
CA VAL A 689 42.42 -33.36 -13.92
C VAL A 689 41.18 -33.87 -13.19
N THR A 690 40.86 -33.23 -12.07
CA THR A 690 39.72 -33.55 -11.22
C THR A 690 38.43 -32.89 -11.69
N ALA A 691 37.31 -33.39 -11.19
CA ALA A 691 36.00 -32.85 -11.54
C ALA A 691 35.81 -31.40 -11.08
N GLY A 692 35.15 -30.58 -11.91
CA GLY A 692 34.75 -29.22 -11.58
C GLY A 692 35.70 -28.14 -12.09
N PHE A 693 35.71 -26.98 -11.42
CA PHE A 693 36.58 -25.85 -11.72
C PHE A 693 37.91 -26.03 -10.99
N GLY A 694 38.98 -26.37 -11.72
CA GLY A 694 40.28 -26.67 -11.14
C GLY A 694 41.36 -25.64 -11.45
N SER A 695 42.20 -25.37 -10.46
CA SER A 695 43.41 -24.55 -10.59
C SER A 695 44.64 -25.43 -10.52
N TYR A 696 45.34 -25.58 -11.65
CA TYR A 696 46.45 -26.52 -11.82
C TYR A 696 47.77 -25.77 -11.89
N GLN A 697 48.73 -26.14 -11.04
CA GLN A 697 50.06 -25.52 -10.97
C GLN A 697 51.08 -26.37 -11.73
N PHE A 698 51.96 -25.71 -12.48
CA PHE A 698 53.09 -26.28 -13.20
C PHE A 698 54.35 -25.73 -12.57
N VAL A 699 55.06 -26.56 -11.83
CA VAL A 699 56.19 -26.15 -10.99
C VAL A 699 57.48 -26.66 -11.61
N ALA A 700 58.33 -25.75 -12.07
CA ALA A 700 59.64 -26.05 -12.65
C ALA A 700 60.75 -25.82 -11.63
N SER A 701 61.74 -26.72 -11.60
CA SER A 701 62.89 -26.61 -10.71
C SER A 701 64.17 -27.16 -11.34
N GLY A 702 65.31 -26.65 -10.87
CA GLY A 702 66.66 -27.08 -11.23
C GLY A 702 67.64 -26.81 -10.10
N ALA A 703 68.80 -27.47 -10.12
CA ALA A 703 69.80 -27.31 -9.07
C ALA A 703 70.33 -25.86 -9.03
N GLY A 704 70.18 -25.19 -7.88
CA GLY A 704 70.62 -23.80 -7.69
C GLY A 704 69.76 -22.75 -8.40
N LEU A 705 68.61 -23.13 -8.96
CA LEU A 705 67.67 -22.23 -9.63
C LEU A 705 66.45 -21.94 -8.75
N ASP A 706 65.79 -20.82 -9.02
CA ASP A 706 64.47 -20.53 -8.46
C ASP A 706 63.43 -21.57 -8.91
N THR A 707 62.50 -21.89 -8.02
CA THR A 707 61.34 -22.74 -8.37
C THR A 707 60.24 -21.87 -8.98
N VAL A 708 60.05 -21.96 -10.29
CA VAL A 708 59.10 -21.12 -11.05
C VAL A 708 57.79 -21.86 -11.27
N THR A 709 56.68 -21.17 -11.08
CA THR A 709 55.33 -21.73 -11.21
C THR A 709 54.52 -20.99 -12.28
N VAL A 710 53.79 -21.76 -13.08
CA VAL A 710 52.77 -21.30 -14.03
C VAL A 710 51.45 -21.98 -13.69
N LYS A 711 50.31 -21.33 -13.90
CA LYS A 711 48.97 -21.89 -13.60
C LYS A 711 48.14 -22.12 -14.88
N ARG A 712 47.27 -23.12 -14.86
CA ARG A 712 46.16 -23.30 -15.80
C ARG A 712 44.85 -23.55 -15.05
N THR A 713 43.80 -22.84 -15.43
CA THR A 713 42.41 -23.14 -15.08
C THR A 713 41.87 -24.15 -16.08
N ILE A 714 41.35 -25.26 -15.59
CA ILE A 714 40.67 -26.27 -16.42
C ILE A 714 39.33 -26.57 -15.78
N ASN A 715 38.26 -26.54 -16.56
CA ASN A 715 36.91 -26.85 -16.10
C ASN A 715 36.40 -28.14 -16.73
N THR A 716 35.84 -29.04 -15.91
CA THR A 716 35.22 -30.27 -16.42
C THR A 716 33.71 -30.32 -16.27
N ASN A 717 33.09 -29.25 -15.76
CA ASN A 717 31.66 -29.23 -15.53
C ASN A 717 30.93 -28.76 -16.79
N ALA A 718 30.10 -29.62 -17.37
CA ALA A 718 29.39 -29.40 -18.62
C ALA A 718 28.44 -28.19 -18.64
N THR A 719 28.09 -27.63 -17.46
CA THR A 719 27.37 -26.37 -17.35
C THR A 719 28.25 -25.14 -17.63
N TYR A 720 29.57 -25.32 -17.71
CA TYR A 720 30.56 -24.28 -17.93
C TYR A 720 31.36 -24.55 -19.22
N GLN A 721 31.48 -23.51 -20.05
CA GLN A 721 32.39 -23.35 -21.20
C GLN A 721 32.73 -24.63 -22.00
N GLN A 722 32.02 -25.03 -23.05
CA GLN A 722 32.46 -26.10 -23.98
C GLN A 722 33.42 -25.60 -25.09
N VAL A 723 33.91 -24.36 -24.99
CA VAL A 723 34.80 -23.73 -25.97
C VAL A 723 36.20 -23.62 -25.36
N ALA A 724 37.23 -24.06 -26.09
CA ALA A 724 38.62 -23.87 -25.69
C ALA A 724 39.28 -22.85 -26.61
N ILE A 725 39.89 -21.81 -26.03
CA ILE A 725 40.81 -20.91 -26.76
C ILE A 725 42.21 -21.47 -26.59
N THR A 726 42.84 -21.89 -27.68
CA THR A 726 44.17 -22.52 -27.69
C THR A 726 45.28 -21.57 -28.10
N SER A 727 44.95 -20.46 -28.79
CA SER A 727 45.89 -19.39 -29.11
C SER A 727 45.22 -18.03 -28.91
N PRO A 728 45.78 -17.14 -28.06
CA PRO A 728 46.92 -17.42 -27.18
C PRO A 728 46.54 -18.44 -26.09
N ALA A 729 47.52 -19.23 -25.63
CA ALA A 729 47.30 -20.31 -24.65
C ALA A 729 47.04 -19.80 -23.23
N SER A 730 47.26 -18.52 -22.96
CA SER A 730 46.93 -17.81 -21.71
C SER A 730 46.73 -16.33 -22.03
N ASP A 731 46.32 -15.53 -21.05
CA ASP A 731 46.36 -14.07 -21.20
C ASP A 731 47.80 -13.62 -21.48
N ILE A 732 47.94 -12.60 -22.32
CA ILE A 732 49.23 -12.08 -22.78
C ILE A 732 49.21 -10.55 -22.85
N ALA A 733 50.40 -9.96 -22.81
CA ALA A 733 50.64 -8.64 -23.36
C ALA A 733 51.30 -8.79 -24.74
N THR A 734 51.07 -7.85 -25.65
CA THR A 734 51.66 -7.88 -27.00
C THR A 734 51.77 -6.47 -27.56
N SER A 735 52.78 -6.23 -28.41
CA SER A 735 52.90 -5.01 -29.21
C SER A 735 52.21 -5.09 -30.58
N ALA A 736 51.72 -6.28 -30.96
CA ALA A 736 51.01 -6.46 -32.21
C ALA A 736 49.61 -5.82 -32.13
N THR A 737 49.28 -4.91 -33.04
CA THR A 737 47.98 -4.23 -33.08
C THR A 737 46.80 -5.13 -33.49
N SER A 738 47.06 -6.40 -33.77
CA SER A 738 46.06 -7.42 -34.05
C SER A 738 46.56 -8.79 -33.63
N PHE A 739 45.66 -9.70 -33.28
CA PHE A 739 46.01 -11.05 -32.84
C PHE A 739 45.08 -12.11 -33.42
N ALA A 740 45.63 -13.26 -33.80
CA ALA A 740 44.86 -14.41 -34.29
C ALA A 740 44.38 -15.29 -33.11
N ILE A 741 43.07 -15.25 -32.85
CA ILE A 741 42.42 -16.05 -31.82
C ILE A 741 42.04 -17.39 -32.42
N SER A 742 42.58 -18.48 -31.88
CA SER A 742 42.28 -19.84 -32.35
C SER A 742 41.84 -20.74 -31.21
N GLY A 743 41.03 -21.74 -31.54
CA GLY A 743 40.44 -22.61 -30.55
C GLY A 743 39.65 -23.77 -31.14
N THR A 744 38.95 -24.49 -30.26
CA THR A 744 38.09 -25.61 -30.64
C THR A 744 36.73 -25.55 -29.92
N VAL A 745 35.71 -26.05 -30.60
CA VAL A 745 34.40 -26.44 -30.05
C VAL A 745 34.20 -27.94 -30.29
N PRO A 746 33.19 -28.61 -29.69
CA PRO A 746 32.93 -30.01 -29.98
C PRO A 746 32.74 -30.25 -31.49
N ALA A 747 33.28 -31.35 -32.00
CA ALA A 747 33.16 -31.74 -33.40
C ALA A 747 31.68 -31.72 -33.85
N ASN A 748 31.45 -31.24 -35.08
CA ASN A 748 30.13 -31.09 -35.69
C ASN A 748 29.21 -30.04 -35.02
N SER A 749 29.75 -29.14 -34.20
CA SER A 749 29.01 -27.98 -33.69
C SER A 749 28.76 -26.94 -34.80
N THR A 750 27.77 -26.07 -34.62
CA THR A 750 27.61 -24.88 -35.47
C THR A 750 28.71 -23.86 -35.19
N ILE A 751 28.92 -22.92 -36.13
CA ILE A 751 29.97 -21.90 -36.09
C ILE A 751 29.86 -21.05 -34.80
N PRO A 752 30.93 -20.93 -33.99
CA PRO A 752 30.91 -20.07 -32.80
C PRO A 752 30.94 -18.57 -33.18
N GLN A 753 30.42 -17.73 -32.29
CA GLN A 753 30.52 -16.27 -32.37
C GLN A 753 31.71 -15.74 -31.57
N ILE A 754 32.27 -14.61 -31.98
CA ILE A 754 33.33 -13.86 -31.30
C ILE A 754 32.87 -12.41 -31.08
N SER A 755 33.17 -11.85 -29.92
CA SER A 755 33.08 -10.41 -29.64
C SER A 755 34.31 -9.92 -28.89
N ILE A 756 34.61 -8.63 -29.03
CA ILE A 756 35.70 -7.95 -28.33
C ILE A 756 35.15 -6.75 -27.57
N ASN A 757 35.58 -6.57 -26.31
CA ASN A 757 35.20 -5.43 -25.46
C ASN A 757 33.68 -5.18 -25.37
N GLY A 758 32.87 -6.24 -25.44
CA GLY A 758 31.40 -6.14 -25.39
C GLY A 758 30.73 -5.68 -26.69
N ALA A 759 31.46 -5.54 -27.80
CA ALA A 759 30.89 -5.28 -29.11
C ALA A 759 29.94 -6.39 -29.58
N ALA A 760 29.15 -6.11 -30.63
CA ALA A 760 28.25 -7.09 -31.21
C ALA A 760 29.02 -8.33 -31.68
N ALA A 761 28.49 -9.52 -31.33
CA ALA A 761 29.13 -10.78 -31.68
C ALA A 761 28.99 -11.10 -33.17
N VAL A 762 30.04 -11.63 -33.78
CA VAL A 762 30.11 -12.03 -35.20
C VAL A 762 30.58 -13.47 -35.34
N ASN A 763 30.29 -14.14 -36.46
CA ASN A 763 30.86 -15.47 -36.73
C ASN A 763 32.40 -15.44 -36.73
N VAL A 764 33.03 -16.47 -36.17
CA VAL A 764 34.48 -16.68 -36.37
C VAL A 764 34.81 -16.83 -37.87
N GLY A 765 36.01 -16.40 -38.28
CA GLY A 765 36.34 -16.19 -39.69
C GLY A 765 36.70 -17.48 -40.41
N ASN A 766 37.46 -18.35 -39.75
CA ASN A 766 37.82 -19.68 -40.21
C ASN A 766 37.22 -20.72 -39.26
N TYR A 767 36.48 -21.71 -39.79
CA TYR A 767 35.88 -22.78 -39.00
C TYR A 767 35.90 -24.12 -39.75
N THR A 768 36.34 -25.18 -39.08
CA THR A 768 36.33 -26.56 -39.60
C THR A 768 35.32 -27.41 -38.82
N LEU A 769 34.21 -27.79 -39.46
CA LEU A 769 33.10 -28.50 -38.81
C LEU A 769 33.51 -29.83 -38.15
N ILE A 770 34.29 -30.64 -38.86
CA ILE A 770 34.62 -32.02 -38.44
C ILE A 770 35.52 -32.02 -37.20
N SER A 771 36.46 -31.08 -37.09
CA SER A 771 37.35 -30.96 -35.92
C SER A 771 36.85 -29.97 -34.89
N GLY A 772 35.86 -29.13 -35.24
CA GLY A 772 35.42 -28.00 -34.43
C GLY A 772 36.45 -26.88 -34.29
N ALA A 773 37.55 -26.91 -35.06
CA ALA A 773 38.62 -25.91 -34.96
C ALA A 773 38.19 -24.57 -35.56
N PHE A 774 38.53 -23.45 -34.90
CA PHE A 774 38.28 -22.10 -35.38
C PHE A 774 39.51 -21.20 -35.30
N SER A 775 39.52 -20.15 -36.12
CA SER A 775 40.46 -19.04 -36.03
C SER A 775 39.81 -17.72 -36.48
N HIS A 776 40.13 -16.62 -35.82
CA HIS A 776 39.66 -15.27 -36.18
C HIS A 776 40.69 -14.22 -35.74
N THR A 777 41.02 -13.27 -36.63
CA THR A 777 41.93 -12.17 -36.30
C THR A 777 41.15 -11.00 -35.72
N VAL A 778 41.51 -10.55 -34.52
CA VAL A 778 40.92 -9.38 -33.88
C VAL A 778 41.88 -8.21 -33.93
N ALA A 779 41.37 -7.01 -34.22
CA ALA A 779 42.13 -5.77 -34.02
C ALA A 779 42.12 -5.40 -32.53
N LEU A 780 43.23 -4.87 -32.03
CA LEU A 780 43.40 -4.53 -30.62
C LEU A 780 43.48 -3.00 -30.45
N ALA A 781 42.91 -2.49 -29.37
CA ALA A 781 43.08 -1.11 -28.91
C ALA A 781 44.12 -1.06 -27.79
N GLN A 782 44.84 0.06 -27.63
CA GLN A 782 45.85 0.21 -26.58
C GLN A 782 45.24 -0.08 -25.20
N GLY A 783 45.93 -0.90 -24.39
CA GLY A 783 45.44 -1.39 -23.10
C GLY A 783 44.69 -2.72 -23.20
N LEU A 784 43.75 -2.95 -22.27
CA LEU A 784 43.04 -4.22 -22.12
C LEU A 784 42.03 -4.47 -23.25
N ASN A 785 42.13 -5.64 -23.87
CA ASN A 785 41.15 -6.18 -24.82
C ASN A 785 40.62 -7.52 -24.32
N THR A 786 39.32 -7.62 -24.09
CA THR A 786 38.65 -8.86 -23.67
C THR A 786 37.95 -9.50 -24.86
N VAL A 787 38.45 -10.67 -25.28
CA VAL A 787 37.89 -11.47 -26.35
C VAL A 787 36.97 -12.54 -25.77
N LYS A 788 35.71 -12.55 -26.20
CA LYS A 788 34.69 -13.52 -25.80
C LYS A 788 34.29 -14.36 -26.99
N ILE A 789 34.38 -15.68 -26.86
CA ILE A 789 33.86 -16.65 -27.83
C ILE A 789 32.58 -17.27 -27.25
N VAL A 790 31.57 -17.50 -28.08
CA VAL A 790 30.29 -18.13 -27.70
C VAL A 790 29.96 -19.24 -28.70
N SER A 791 29.81 -20.48 -28.24
CA SER A 791 29.25 -21.56 -29.06
C SER A 791 27.75 -21.36 -29.24
N ALA A 792 27.14 -22.01 -30.24
CA ALA A 792 25.68 -21.88 -30.41
C ALA A 792 24.86 -22.55 -29.32
N ASN A 793 25.46 -23.45 -28.53
CA ASN A 793 24.81 -24.02 -27.34
C ASN A 793 24.87 -23.05 -26.14
N GLY A 794 25.36 -21.81 -26.34
CA GLY A 794 25.40 -20.75 -25.33
C GLY A 794 26.62 -20.81 -24.40
N THR A 795 27.52 -21.78 -24.56
CA THR A 795 28.74 -21.85 -23.76
C THR A 795 29.77 -20.85 -24.26
N THR A 796 30.53 -20.22 -23.37
CA THR A 796 31.46 -19.16 -23.77
C THR A 796 32.93 -19.56 -23.57
N ALA A 797 33.88 -18.68 -23.89
CA ALA A 797 35.26 -18.70 -23.45
C ALA A 797 35.79 -17.26 -23.46
N VAL A 798 36.68 -16.91 -22.53
CA VAL A 798 37.24 -15.56 -22.43
C VAL A 798 38.76 -15.63 -22.45
N ARG A 799 39.38 -14.71 -23.19
CA ARG A 799 40.82 -14.50 -23.24
C ARG A 799 41.11 -13.01 -23.26
N ASN A 800 42.01 -12.57 -22.39
CA ASN A 800 42.39 -11.16 -22.32
C ASN A 800 43.75 -10.94 -22.98
N ILE A 801 43.85 -9.85 -23.72
CA ILE A 801 45.06 -9.43 -24.43
C ILE A 801 45.31 -7.97 -24.12
N ILE A 802 46.48 -7.65 -23.56
CA ILE A 802 46.91 -6.27 -23.29
C ILE A 802 47.75 -5.81 -24.48
N LEU A 803 47.25 -4.84 -25.24
CA LEU A 803 48.08 -4.17 -26.25
C LEU A 803 48.94 -3.14 -25.55
N ASP A 804 50.25 -3.31 -25.65
CA ASP A 804 51.22 -2.29 -25.27
C ASP A 804 52.24 -2.08 -26.37
N THR A 805 52.29 -0.87 -26.89
CA THR A 805 53.21 -0.45 -27.96
C THR A 805 54.36 0.42 -27.43
N THR A 806 54.41 0.66 -26.12
CA THR A 806 55.39 1.53 -25.46
C THR A 806 56.61 0.70 -25.07
N ALA A 807 57.82 1.17 -25.38
CA ALA A 807 59.03 0.51 -24.91
C ALA A 807 59.22 0.74 -23.40
N PRO A 808 59.82 -0.23 -22.67
CA PRO A 808 60.00 -0.10 -21.23
C PRO A 808 60.92 1.06 -20.89
N ASP A 809 60.65 1.73 -19.78
CA ASP A 809 61.59 2.70 -19.23
C ASP A 809 62.84 1.98 -18.70
N LEU A 810 64.01 2.44 -19.13
CA LEU A 810 65.32 1.91 -18.75
C LEU A 810 66.22 3.12 -18.55
N GLY A 811 66.73 3.30 -17.34
CA GLY A 811 67.75 4.30 -17.02
C GLY A 811 69.09 3.65 -16.71
N MET A 812 70.15 4.43 -16.76
CA MET A 812 71.47 4.00 -16.35
C MET A 812 72.21 5.11 -15.62
N GLN A 813 73.07 4.74 -14.68
CA GLN A 813 73.92 5.65 -13.96
C GLN A 813 75.23 4.95 -13.68
N ALA A 814 76.33 5.63 -13.98
CA ALA A 814 77.67 5.17 -13.65
C ALA A 814 78.29 6.07 -12.58
N ASP A 815 79.35 5.59 -11.93
CA ASP A 815 80.17 6.47 -11.11
C ASP A 815 81.07 7.36 -12.00
N SER A 816 81.73 8.33 -11.36
CA SER A 816 82.68 9.23 -12.05
C SER A 816 83.99 8.55 -12.50
N ALA A 817 84.11 7.22 -12.41
CA ALA A 817 85.33 6.53 -12.82
C ALA A 817 85.44 6.50 -14.36
N PRO A 818 86.66 6.62 -14.92
CA PRO A 818 86.88 6.47 -16.36
C PRO A 818 86.50 5.09 -16.90
N ALA A 819 86.41 4.08 -16.02
CA ALA A 819 86.05 2.69 -16.34
C ALA A 819 85.30 2.07 -15.14
N PRO A 820 83.99 2.31 -15.00
CA PRO A 820 83.23 1.79 -13.86
C PRO A 820 83.26 0.27 -13.86
N THR A 821 83.48 -0.32 -12.68
CA THR A 821 83.28 -1.77 -12.50
C THR A 821 81.84 -2.10 -12.13
N ILE A 822 81.04 -1.10 -11.76
CA ILE A 822 79.62 -1.24 -11.46
C ILE A 822 78.87 -0.19 -12.27
N ILE A 823 77.82 -0.62 -12.97
CA ILE A 823 76.83 0.27 -13.58
C ILE A 823 75.50 -0.04 -12.91
N THR A 824 74.80 1.00 -12.50
CA THR A 824 73.47 0.90 -11.90
C THR A 824 72.44 1.51 -12.82
N GLY A 825 71.15 1.32 -12.57
CA GLY A 825 70.13 2.01 -13.33
C GLY A 825 68.73 1.72 -12.84
N SER A 826 67.76 2.43 -13.40
CA SER A 826 66.34 2.18 -13.21
C SER A 826 65.79 1.25 -14.29
N LEU A 827 64.72 0.54 -13.97
CA LEU A 827 63.99 -0.33 -14.88
C LEU A 827 62.50 -0.26 -14.53
N GLU A 828 61.65 -0.26 -15.55
CA GLU A 828 60.21 -0.39 -15.37
C GLU A 828 59.88 -1.66 -14.54
N PRO A 829 59.01 -1.60 -13.51
CA PRO A 829 58.83 -2.71 -12.57
C PRO A 829 58.40 -4.06 -13.15
N SER A 830 57.74 -4.08 -14.31
CA SER A 830 57.28 -5.32 -14.97
C SER A 830 58.26 -5.85 -16.04
N ALA A 831 59.25 -5.04 -16.42
CA ALA A 831 60.22 -5.33 -17.46
C ALA A 831 61.39 -6.19 -16.93
N LYS A 832 62.18 -6.71 -17.88
CA LYS A 832 63.37 -7.51 -17.60
C LYS A 832 64.54 -7.10 -18.47
N LEU A 833 65.75 -7.27 -17.96
CA LEU A 833 66.95 -7.23 -18.80
C LEU A 833 67.02 -8.52 -19.63
N THR A 834 67.32 -8.38 -20.91
CA THR A 834 67.36 -9.49 -21.89
C THR A 834 68.75 -9.73 -22.46
N ALA A 835 69.58 -8.69 -22.54
CA ALA A 835 70.95 -8.82 -23.03
C ALA A 835 71.86 -7.74 -22.43
N ILE A 836 73.13 -8.10 -22.23
CA ILE A 836 74.23 -7.17 -21.97
C ILE A 836 75.33 -7.49 -22.97
N THR A 837 75.83 -6.48 -23.68
CA THR A 837 76.82 -6.68 -24.74
C THR A 837 77.99 -5.70 -24.59
N ALA A 838 79.22 -6.22 -24.45
CA ALA A 838 80.43 -5.42 -24.45
C ALA A 838 81.03 -5.27 -25.87
N ASN A 839 81.46 -4.05 -26.19
CA ASN A 839 82.08 -3.67 -27.47
C ASN A 839 83.43 -2.96 -27.24
N PRO A 840 84.38 -3.00 -28.19
CA PRO A 840 84.33 -3.71 -29.47
C PRO A 840 84.41 -5.23 -29.29
N GLY A 841 83.72 -5.98 -30.14
CA GLY A 841 83.75 -7.45 -30.13
C GLY A 841 82.39 -8.14 -29.94
N ASN A 842 81.31 -7.39 -29.68
CA ASN A 842 79.95 -7.90 -29.52
C ASN A 842 79.89 -9.09 -28.53
N VAL A 843 80.61 -8.98 -27.42
CA VAL A 843 80.75 -10.04 -26.41
C VAL A 843 79.50 -10.04 -25.53
N SER A 844 78.75 -11.13 -25.55
CA SER A 844 77.58 -11.32 -24.68
C SER A 844 78.02 -11.55 -23.24
N ILE A 845 77.53 -10.72 -22.32
CA ILE A 845 77.76 -10.81 -20.88
C ILE A 845 76.54 -11.48 -20.24
N PRO A 846 76.73 -12.51 -19.38
CA PRO A 846 75.63 -13.23 -18.76
C PRO A 846 74.85 -12.34 -17.79
N LEU A 847 73.51 -12.38 -17.85
CA LEU A 847 72.64 -11.60 -16.95
C LEU A 847 72.80 -11.93 -15.46
N SER A 848 73.45 -13.04 -15.11
CA SER A 848 73.73 -13.42 -13.72
C SER A 848 74.67 -12.46 -12.98
N ILE A 849 75.32 -11.52 -13.68
CA ILE A 849 76.10 -10.45 -13.05
C ILE A 849 75.23 -9.30 -12.53
N VAL A 850 73.93 -9.32 -12.82
CA VAL A 850 72.99 -8.28 -12.42
C VAL A 850 72.30 -8.69 -11.12
N THR A 851 72.26 -7.75 -10.19
CA THR A 851 71.44 -7.83 -8.97
C THR A 851 70.43 -6.69 -8.95
N PHE A 852 69.37 -6.86 -8.17
CA PHE A 852 68.30 -5.88 -8.06
C PHE A 852 68.09 -5.54 -6.59
N ASP A 853 67.82 -4.27 -6.32
CA ASP A 853 67.42 -3.85 -4.98
C ASP A 853 66.05 -4.44 -4.62
N THR A 854 65.76 -4.45 -3.31
CA THR A 854 64.43 -4.84 -2.84
C THR A 854 63.42 -3.79 -3.31
N TYR A 855 62.49 -4.18 -4.17
CA TYR A 855 61.44 -3.30 -4.66
C TYR A 855 60.29 -3.22 -3.64
N ASP A 856 59.95 -2.02 -3.21
CA ASP A 856 58.92 -1.77 -2.18
C ASP A 856 57.51 -1.57 -2.75
N GLY A 857 57.36 -1.62 -4.08
CA GLY A 857 56.08 -1.39 -4.76
C GLY A 857 55.90 0.03 -5.29
N SER A 858 56.87 0.94 -5.10
CA SER A 858 56.80 2.33 -5.55
C SER A 858 57.99 2.72 -6.45
N GLY A 859 57.74 3.55 -7.46
CA GLY A 859 58.78 4.10 -8.35
C GLY A 859 59.33 3.08 -9.35
N THR A 860 60.64 3.16 -9.62
CA THR A 860 61.35 2.30 -10.57
C THR A 860 62.16 1.23 -9.85
N VAL A 861 62.42 0.12 -10.53
CA VAL A 861 63.30 -0.94 -10.02
C VAL A 861 64.75 -0.54 -10.23
N ILE A 862 65.59 -0.64 -9.20
CA ILE A 862 67.03 -0.38 -9.34
C ILE A 862 67.79 -1.69 -9.61
N TRP A 863 68.60 -1.69 -10.66
CA TRP A 863 69.48 -2.78 -11.05
C TRP A 863 70.96 -2.38 -10.90
N HIS A 864 71.81 -3.38 -10.65
CA HIS A 864 73.25 -3.23 -10.45
C HIS A 864 73.99 -4.31 -11.24
N ALA A 865 74.78 -3.93 -12.24
CA ALA A 865 75.58 -4.84 -13.06
C ALA A 865 77.07 -4.77 -12.66
N ASN A 866 77.65 -5.89 -12.26
CA ASN A 866 79.07 -5.98 -11.92
C ASN A 866 79.92 -6.40 -13.14
N LEU A 867 80.71 -5.46 -13.65
CA LEU A 867 81.54 -5.59 -14.85
C LEU A 867 83.01 -5.90 -14.55
N SER A 868 83.41 -6.19 -13.31
CA SER A 868 84.82 -6.32 -12.90
C SER A 868 85.63 -7.38 -13.67
N GLY A 869 84.98 -8.32 -14.36
CA GLY A 869 85.61 -9.35 -15.18
C GLY A 869 85.58 -9.11 -16.69
N TYR A 870 85.05 -7.97 -17.15
CA TYR A 870 84.76 -7.73 -18.56
C TYR A 870 85.44 -6.46 -19.08
N SER A 871 86.12 -6.57 -20.22
CA SER A 871 86.71 -5.41 -20.91
C SER A 871 85.73 -4.83 -21.91
N TYR A 872 85.56 -3.52 -21.90
CA TYR A 872 84.67 -2.82 -22.82
C TYR A 872 85.12 -1.38 -23.09
N SER A 873 84.85 -0.90 -24.30
CA SER A 873 84.82 0.50 -24.72
C SER A 873 83.40 1.06 -24.70
N THR A 874 82.41 0.26 -25.10
CA THR A 874 80.99 0.52 -24.79
C THR A 874 80.33 -0.75 -24.27
N VAL A 875 79.30 -0.61 -23.45
CA VAL A 875 78.46 -1.72 -22.99
C VAL A 875 76.99 -1.36 -23.18
N ASP A 876 76.28 -2.26 -23.83
CA ASP A 876 74.88 -2.09 -24.18
C ASP A 876 74.01 -2.91 -23.22
N PHE A 877 72.94 -2.31 -22.69
CA PHE A 877 71.92 -2.95 -21.89
C PHE A 877 70.60 -2.92 -22.65
N THR A 878 70.00 -4.09 -22.87
CA THR A 878 68.69 -4.21 -23.52
C THR A 878 67.66 -4.72 -22.52
N ALA A 879 66.60 -3.94 -22.31
CA ALA A 879 65.42 -4.34 -21.55
C ALA A 879 64.26 -4.68 -22.48
N ALA A 880 63.37 -5.57 -22.04
CA ALA A 880 62.10 -5.85 -22.68
C ALA A 880 60.96 -5.84 -21.66
N ASP A 881 59.83 -5.28 -22.06
CA ASP A 881 58.58 -5.34 -21.29
C ASP A 881 57.86 -6.69 -21.51
N PRO A 882 56.72 -6.94 -20.82
CA PRO A 882 55.92 -8.15 -21.04
C PRO A 882 55.30 -8.27 -22.44
N ALA A 883 55.14 -7.16 -23.18
CA ALA A 883 54.60 -7.13 -24.54
C ALA A 883 55.65 -7.42 -25.62
N GLY A 884 56.94 -7.44 -25.24
CA GLY A 884 58.08 -7.64 -26.11
C GLY A 884 58.66 -6.36 -26.71
N ASN A 885 58.21 -5.18 -26.29
CA ASN A 885 58.86 -3.93 -26.68
C ASN A 885 60.23 -3.83 -26.00
N THR A 886 61.22 -3.27 -26.70
CA THR A 886 62.60 -3.25 -26.23
C THR A 886 63.17 -1.84 -26.14
N THR A 887 63.89 -1.57 -25.06
CA THR A 887 64.72 -0.37 -24.91
C THR A 887 66.18 -0.79 -24.82
N LYS A 888 67.06 -0.09 -25.53
CA LYS A 888 68.51 -0.32 -25.50
C LYS A 888 69.22 0.96 -25.08
N LEU A 889 69.97 0.90 -23.98
CA LEU A 889 70.88 1.97 -23.57
C LEU A 889 72.34 1.52 -23.72
N SER A 890 73.20 2.42 -24.16
CA SER A 890 74.62 2.12 -24.39
C SER A 890 75.47 3.06 -23.54
N TYR A 891 76.31 2.48 -22.68
CA TYR A 891 77.27 3.23 -21.90
C TYR A 891 78.63 3.19 -22.58
N LYS A 892 79.23 4.35 -22.84
CA LYS A 892 80.59 4.46 -23.37
C LYS A 892 81.59 4.75 -22.24
N LYS A 893 82.70 4.01 -22.20
CA LYS A 893 83.79 4.18 -21.24
C LYS A 893 84.51 5.53 -21.45
N GLY A 894 84.85 6.23 -20.37
CA GLY A 894 85.56 7.51 -20.38
C GLY A 894 84.94 8.57 -19.45
N ILE A 895 85.45 9.80 -19.49
CA ILE A 895 84.85 11.00 -18.88
C ILE A 895 84.39 11.93 -20.01
N PRO A 896 83.12 12.33 -20.05
CA PRO A 896 82.61 13.21 -21.11
C PRO A 896 83.17 14.61 -20.98
N THR A 897 83.44 15.25 -22.12
CA THR A 897 84.14 16.54 -22.14
C THR A 897 83.20 17.75 -22.14
N GLY A 898 81.94 17.60 -22.51
CA GLY A 898 81.05 18.72 -22.84
C GLY A 898 81.25 19.30 -24.24
N ASP A 899 82.21 18.76 -25.01
CA ASP A 899 82.52 19.18 -26.38
C ASP A 899 81.75 18.28 -27.35
N ILE A 900 80.54 18.71 -27.68
CA ILE A 900 79.58 17.96 -28.49
C ILE A 900 79.97 18.04 -29.97
N ASP A 901 80.52 19.15 -30.44
CA ASP A 901 80.91 19.28 -31.84
C ASP A 901 82.27 18.63 -32.19
N GLY A 902 83.10 18.37 -31.17
CA GLY A 902 84.34 17.61 -31.25
C GLY A 902 85.54 18.44 -31.70
N ASP A 903 85.46 19.77 -31.60
CA ASP A 903 86.52 20.68 -32.04
C ASP A 903 87.65 20.88 -31.00
N GLY A 904 87.51 20.26 -29.82
CA GLY A 904 88.47 20.25 -28.73
C GLY A 904 88.22 21.33 -27.67
N VAL A 905 87.18 22.17 -27.78
CA VAL A 905 86.90 23.27 -26.85
C VAL A 905 85.41 23.42 -26.55
N VAL A 906 85.04 23.36 -25.27
CA VAL A 906 83.65 23.55 -24.80
C VAL A 906 83.20 25.01 -24.91
N ARG A 907 82.14 25.29 -25.67
CA ARG A 907 81.56 26.63 -25.89
C ARG A 907 80.03 26.64 -25.76
N LEU A 908 79.45 27.84 -25.90
CA LEU A 908 78.00 28.03 -25.98
C LEU A 908 77.34 27.19 -27.10
N ALA A 909 78.07 26.90 -28.18
CA ALA A 909 77.60 26.08 -29.28
C ALA A 909 77.27 24.65 -28.83
N ASP A 910 78.09 24.06 -27.94
CA ASP A 910 77.86 22.74 -27.36
C ASP A 910 76.64 22.73 -26.43
N ALA A 911 76.53 23.72 -25.53
CA ALA A 911 75.37 23.87 -24.66
C ALA A 911 74.07 24.02 -25.46
N LEU A 912 74.13 24.75 -26.57
CA LEU A 912 73.01 24.93 -27.49
C LEU A 912 72.70 23.64 -28.28
N ALA A 913 73.71 22.85 -28.65
CA ALA A 913 73.52 21.55 -29.29
C ALA A 913 72.78 20.58 -28.35
N ALA A 914 73.16 20.52 -27.07
CA ALA A 914 72.43 19.77 -26.05
C ALA A 914 70.98 20.25 -25.94
N LEU A 915 70.75 21.57 -25.83
CA LEU A 915 69.40 22.12 -25.71
C LEU A 915 68.51 21.81 -26.92
N ARG A 916 69.08 21.83 -28.14
CA ARG A 916 68.36 21.48 -29.37
C ARG A 916 68.03 19.99 -29.47
N HIS A 917 68.86 19.13 -28.90
CA HIS A 917 68.56 17.71 -28.74
C HIS A 917 67.35 17.52 -27.82
N VAL A 918 67.35 18.17 -26.66
CA VAL A 918 66.25 18.13 -25.70
C VAL A 918 64.94 18.66 -26.29
N ALA A 919 65.01 19.75 -27.05
CA ALA A 919 63.85 20.34 -27.73
C ALA A 919 63.35 19.49 -28.92
N GLY A 920 64.04 18.42 -29.28
CA GLY A 920 63.73 17.57 -30.43
C GLY A 920 63.95 18.26 -31.79
N THR A 921 64.66 19.40 -31.81
CA THR A 921 64.90 20.16 -33.05
C THR A 921 66.11 19.66 -33.84
N ASP A 922 67.14 19.16 -33.16
CA ASP A 922 68.32 18.52 -33.76
C ASP A 922 68.75 17.31 -32.91
N ILE A 923 68.51 16.09 -33.38
CA ILE A 923 68.82 14.87 -32.62
C ILE A 923 70.31 14.51 -32.77
N ILE A 924 71.06 14.57 -31.67
CA ILE A 924 72.42 14.01 -31.57
C ILE A 924 72.36 12.48 -31.66
N ALA A 925 72.64 11.93 -32.84
CA ALA A 925 72.68 10.49 -33.08
C ALA A 925 74.11 9.90 -33.10
N ASP A 926 75.13 10.75 -33.18
CA ASP A 926 76.54 10.31 -33.14
C ASP A 926 76.92 9.89 -31.72
N PRO A 927 77.40 8.65 -31.49
CA PRO A 927 77.70 8.14 -30.15
C PRO A 927 78.80 8.91 -29.41
N ASP A 928 79.75 9.50 -30.12
CA ASP A 928 80.86 10.25 -29.52
C ASP A 928 80.38 11.63 -29.08
N LYS A 929 79.54 12.26 -29.91
CA LYS A 929 78.88 13.52 -29.57
C LYS A 929 77.88 13.36 -28.43
N PHE A 930 77.11 12.27 -28.46
CA PHE A 930 76.16 11.96 -27.39
C PHE A 930 76.90 11.72 -26.07
N PHE A 931 77.97 10.91 -26.11
CA PHE A 931 78.84 10.71 -24.96
C PHE A 931 79.37 12.02 -24.39
N ASN A 932 79.88 12.93 -25.23
CA ASN A 932 80.39 14.21 -24.74
C ASN A 932 79.29 15.16 -24.24
N GLY A 933 78.04 14.97 -24.67
CA GLY A 933 76.90 15.78 -24.29
C GLY A 933 76.18 15.35 -23.01
N ASP A 934 76.23 14.06 -22.65
CA ASP A 934 75.71 13.53 -21.39
C ASP A 934 76.75 13.81 -20.28
N VAL A 935 76.55 14.91 -19.56
CA VAL A 935 77.41 15.38 -18.47
C VAL A 935 76.66 15.46 -17.13
N GLY A 936 75.44 14.94 -17.10
CA GLY A 936 74.43 14.99 -16.06
C GLY A 936 74.67 14.07 -14.86
N GLY A 937 73.66 14.01 -13.99
CA GLY A 937 73.64 13.17 -12.78
C GLY A 937 74.57 13.52 -11.61
N LEU A 938 75.53 14.46 -11.78
CA LEU A 938 76.62 14.83 -10.84
C LEU A 938 76.68 14.08 -9.48
N ILE A 939 77.68 13.21 -9.29
CA ILE A 939 77.96 12.56 -8.00
C ILE A 939 79.19 13.20 -7.37
N ASN A 940 79.06 13.74 -6.15
CA ASN A 940 80.13 14.45 -5.45
C ASN A 940 80.80 15.57 -6.29
N GLY A 941 80.00 16.27 -7.09
CA GLY A 941 80.46 17.36 -7.96
C GLY A 941 81.23 16.93 -9.21
N ARG A 942 81.26 15.62 -9.53
CA ARG A 942 81.86 15.07 -10.74
C ARG A 942 80.78 14.50 -11.66
N VAL A 943 81.05 14.51 -12.96
CA VAL A 943 80.13 13.93 -13.94
C VAL A 943 79.92 12.44 -13.68
N ALA A 944 78.65 12.03 -13.60
CA ALA A 944 78.26 10.64 -13.34
C ALA A 944 77.67 9.97 -14.59
N ARG A 945 77.11 10.76 -15.53
CA ARG A 945 76.29 10.32 -16.65
C ARG A 945 75.04 9.57 -16.20
N ASP A 946 73.90 10.05 -16.63
CA ASP A 946 72.60 9.41 -16.41
C ASP A 946 72.03 8.79 -17.70
N GLY A 947 72.83 8.77 -18.77
CA GLY A 947 72.48 8.13 -20.04
C GLY A 947 71.52 8.96 -20.89
N LEU A 948 71.23 10.20 -20.50
CA LEU A 948 70.38 11.13 -21.20
C LEU A 948 71.14 12.42 -21.50
N ILE A 949 70.67 13.15 -22.51
CA ILE A 949 71.02 14.57 -22.66
C ILE A 949 69.72 15.32 -22.40
N ASP A 950 69.61 15.93 -21.24
CA ASP A 950 68.48 16.72 -20.77
C ASP A 950 68.86 18.20 -20.54
N ILE A 951 67.95 18.97 -19.95
CA ILE A 951 68.18 20.41 -19.70
C ILE A 951 69.35 20.62 -18.73
N GLN A 952 69.55 19.72 -17.77
CA GLN A 952 70.64 19.78 -16.83
C GLN A 952 71.99 19.71 -17.55
N ASP A 953 72.14 18.82 -18.53
CA ASP A 953 73.35 18.72 -19.34
C ASP A 953 73.69 20.01 -20.04
N SER A 954 72.70 20.62 -20.70
CA SER A 954 72.88 21.91 -21.38
C SER A 954 73.38 22.99 -20.42
N VAL A 955 72.85 23.05 -19.20
CA VAL A 955 73.27 24.00 -18.17
C VAL A 955 74.68 23.70 -17.65
N LEU A 956 75.04 22.44 -17.46
CA LEU A 956 76.39 22.04 -17.01
C LEU A 956 77.45 22.34 -18.06
N ILE A 957 77.17 22.05 -19.34
CA ILE A 957 78.02 22.42 -20.48
C ILE A 957 78.18 23.94 -20.56
N LEU A 958 77.09 24.69 -20.36
CA LEU A 958 77.12 26.16 -20.34
C LEU A 958 78.03 26.68 -19.21
N ASN A 959 77.88 26.17 -17.99
CA ASN A 959 78.72 26.55 -16.85
C ASN A 959 80.19 26.26 -17.12
N LYS A 960 80.51 25.12 -17.75
CA LYS A 960 81.88 24.79 -18.16
C LYS A 960 82.41 25.73 -19.24
N ALA A 961 81.60 26.06 -20.25
CA ALA A 961 81.95 27.01 -21.31
C ALA A 961 82.30 28.40 -20.76
N TYR A 962 81.68 28.81 -19.64
CA TYR A 962 81.98 30.07 -18.94
C TYR A 962 83.06 29.95 -17.85
N GLY A 963 83.68 28.79 -17.69
CA GLY A 963 84.73 28.56 -16.68
C GLY A 963 84.22 28.52 -15.23
N LEU A 964 82.91 28.34 -15.03
CA LEU A 964 82.28 28.25 -13.71
C LEU A 964 82.39 26.84 -13.10
N MET A 965 82.75 25.83 -13.90
CA MET A 965 83.00 24.47 -13.44
C MET A 965 83.97 23.69 -14.36
N ASN A 966 84.46 22.55 -13.86
CA ASN A 966 85.22 21.54 -14.62
C ASN A 966 84.55 20.17 -14.43
N PHE A 967 84.74 19.26 -15.39
CA PHE A 967 84.20 17.89 -15.35
C PHE A 967 85.21 16.90 -14.80
#